data_AF-A0A1G0ZXK2-F1
#
_entry.id   AF-A0A1G0ZXK2-F1
#
_cell.length_a   1.000
_cell.length_b   1.000
_cell.length_c   1.000
_cell.angle_alpha   90.00
_cell.angle_beta   90.00
_cell.angle_gamma   90.00
#
_symmetry.space_group_name_H-M   'P 1'
#
loop_
_entity.id
_entity.type
_entity.pdbx_description
1 polymer ?
#
loop_
_entity_poly.entity_id
_entity_poly.type
_entity_poly.pdbx_seq_one_letter_code
_entity_poly.pdbx_strand_id
1 'polypeptide(L)'
;MKHAMLVRKGLQYSLSGFAVLVLLLSAPWMMFAGQAVPVKPKYEFSMAADRSDARYNVGEKVVFNAELKVDGQPAENVRLPYVIRENDYTSVTNGEIVFTAGKAAITAEFKKPSFLLAVVTMTETNPARKVINGYAGAACKPEKITPSMPKPDDFDSFWTGKKNEMANLPFNPELKLIAEQSDDKIEAYEMVLNSINGAKVYGYFAKPKGAGPFPAYMEVHGAGVYTLTPGSVVSYAKRGVMAIDINAHEIENGKPKEYYEELKNGKLNDYPHQGRESRDTCYFLRMFCSCYRAAQYITSRSEWDRKRFVVYGSSQGGGQAFVTASLCPKVTAFAANVPALCDHTGPEAGRSAGWPKLVAYTNGKADPKQLQVSRYFDCVNFAYAIKARALVSAGFIDVTCAPGSVYAACNVLAGPKRVFDTVRHGHAHAPEFTREVQPFIHDELGLAGDVRLGALKDLNGYFPFNPPPTSEAWAKRSERVRRQLLVTLGLWPMPAKTPLNAVIHGKIDRDDYTVEKVYFESVPGFFVTGNLYRPKGKKGPLPGVLYPHGHWEQGRFDDSGIKTVRKEISIGAERFEEGGRSPLQSICVQMARMGCVVFHYDMIGYADSLQIPRAISHGFSKQRPDMNTLENWGLFSPQAESHYQSVMGLQTLNSIRSLDFLLSLPEVDTKRIAVTGASGGGTQTMILGAIDPRIAFAFPAVMVSSAMQGGCTCENASGVRVDTGNVEFSALFAPRPQGMNSADDWTKEMATKGFPEIKQVYAMLGAAEKVTLVRGEHFKHNYNYVTREAFYQLLNRYFKLGLEEPVVEEDYKRLTKEEMSVWDKDHPMPPDGPDFERKLLRQLLDDVDTKLNEAVNSAAEFRNVFGGGVDIVVGRNLTDAGEVQWAPSSKKNSGDCVVTAGSLRNQTHGEELPVVIIEPKSCKGQTVIWIDQIGKAGLFAGTAGGKEECNPKAEIKRLLDAGAVVIGVDLLYQGDFLVNGKPVDKTRRVSNPREAPAYTFGYNHALFAQRVHDILTVVAFARKMDPKPKSIALVGLKGAGPWVAAAGAQCGDAVERTAVDTSGFRFESILDVHDVNFLPGGAKFGDLPGMLALCAPDKLWLAGEDAASLSFIRRQYAQAGAEKEFVAFPGKETSLALNAVGFIIGDDSNKGK
;
A
#
# COMPACT_ATOMS: atom_id res chain seq x y z
N MET A 1 11.32 -42.42 67.79
CA MET A 1 11.81 -43.80 67.88
C MET A 1 11.56 -44.50 66.55
N LYS A 2 12.61 -45.13 65.98
CA LYS A 2 12.62 -46.31 65.06
C LYS A 2 11.78 -46.25 63.77
N HIS A 3 12.46 -46.15 62.62
CA HIS A 3 12.73 -47.24 61.64
C HIS A 3 11.54 -47.54 60.69
N ALA A 4 11.72 -47.32 59.39
CA ALA A 4 11.81 -48.38 58.38
C ALA A 4 11.86 -47.80 56.95
N MET A 5 12.53 -48.57 56.08
CA MET A 5 12.95 -48.31 54.71
C MET A 5 11.82 -48.28 53.65
N LEU A 6 12.21 -47.69 52.51
CA LEU A 6 12.04 -48.14 51.10
C LEU A 6 11.06 -47.38 50.17
N VAL A 7 11.67 -46.40 49.47
CA VAL A 7 11.67 -46.13 48.01
C VAL A 7 10.35 -46.08 47.21
N ARG A 8 10.01 -44.88 46.69
CA ARG A 8 9.87 -44.62 45.23
C ARG A 8 9.68 -43.13 44.89
N LYS A 9 10.41 -42.72 43.85
CA LYS A 9 10.13 -41.70 42.81
C LYS A 9 9.37 -40.41 43.16
N GLY A 10 10.05 -39.29 42.87
CA GLY A 10 9.54 -38.32 41.90
C GLY A 10 9.02 -36.99 42.43
N LEU A 11 9.34 -35.96 41.65
CA LEU A 11 8.65 -34.68 41.44
C LEU A 11 8.90 -33.50 42.40
N GLN A 12 9.29 -32.41 41.73
CA GLN A 12 8.78 -31.03 41.83
C GLN A 12 8.97 -30.31 43.18
N TYR A 13 9.86 -29.33 43.29
CA TYR A 13 9.78 -27.98 42.69
C TYR A 13 8.38 -27.34 42.71
N SER A 14 8.10 -26.66 43.82
CA SER A 14 7.79 -25.21 43.84
C SER A 14 8.53 -24.66 45.08
N LEU A 15 9.10 -23.46 45.11
CA LEU A 15 8.46 -22.17 45.05
C LEU A 15 9.48 -21.05 44.77
N SER A 16 8.96 -20.01 44.15
CA SER A 16 9.32 -18.59 44.20
C SER A 16 10.21 -18.08 45.35
N GLY A 17 11.13 -17.16 44.99
CA GLY A 17 11.16 -15.83 45.58
C GLY A 17 12.43 -15.40 46.32
N PHE A 18 13.16 -14.45 45.71
CA PHE A 18 14.10 -13.48 46.30
C PHE A 18 15.37 -14.00 47.00
N ALA A 19 16.54 -13.43 46.68
CA ALA A 19 17.41 -12.73 47.65
C ALA A 19 18.83 -12.41 47.09
N VAL A 20 19.19 -11.14 47.25
CA VAL A 20 20.41 -10.62 47.91
C VAL A 20 21.77 -11.23 47.55
N LEU A 21 22.52 -10.44 46.77
CA LEU A 21 23.88 -9.96 47.00
C LEU A 21 24.80 -10.77 47.99
N VAL A 22 25.88 -11.29 47.38
CA VAL A 22 27.27 -10.80 47.57
C VAL A 22 28.25 -11.53 48.52
N LEU A 23 29.51 -11.54 48.05
CA LEU A 23 30.82 -11.73 48.73
C LEU A 23 31.17 -13.20 49.11
N LEU A 24 32.41 -13.70 49.00
CA LEU A 24 33.76 -13.09 49.02
C LEU A 24 34.83 -14.00 48.36
N LEU A 25 35.98 -13.37 48.07
CA LEU A 25 37.20 -13.84 47.40
C LEU A 25 38.16 -14.65 48.31
N SER A 26 38.95 -15.57 47.73
CA SER A 26 40.43 -15.65 47.84
C SER A 26 41.02 -16.68 46.86
N ALA A 27 42.23 -16.39 46.38
CA ALA A 27 42.94 -16.88 45.18
C ALA A 27 43.66 -18.26 45.36
N PRO A 28 44.66 -18.69 44.53
CA PRO A 28 44.83 -18.72 43.06
C PRO A 28 45.27 -20.11 42.48
N TRP A 29 45.17 -20.24 41.14
CA TRP A 29 45.99 -21.08 40.21
C TRP A 29 45.87 -22.61 40.19
N MET A 30 45.28 -23.15 39.10
CA MET A 30 45.88 -24.24 38.31
C MET A 30 45.39 -24.18 36.85
N MET A 31 46.34 -24.23 35.93
CA MET A 31 46.13 -24.23 34.48
C MET A 31 45.38 -25.48 34.03
N PHE A 32 44.34 -25.29 33.23
CA PHE A 32 43.98 -26.21 32.15
C PHE A 32 44.03 -25.42 30.84
N ALA A 33 44.88 -25.86 29.93
CA ALA A 33 44.91 -25.40 28.54
C ALA A 33 43.60 -25.82 27.85
N GLY A 34 42.61 -24.92 27.83
CA GLY A 34 41.51 -25.01 26.89
C GLY A 34 41.99 -24.47 25.55
N GLN A 35 42.10 -25.33 24.53
CA GLN A 35 42.22 -24.86 23.16
C GLN A 35 41.01 -23.98 22.85
N ALA A 36 41.25 -22.68 22.65
CA ALA A 36 40.24 -21.78 22.11
C ALA A 36 39.84 -22.31 20.73
N VAL A 37 38.58 -22.74 20.58
CA VAL A 37 38.00 -22.99 19.26
C VAL A 37 38.02 -21.64 18.52
N PRO A 38 38.70 -21.50 17.37
CA PRO A 38 38.69 -20.24 16.64
C PRO A 38 37.25 -19.90 16.24
N VAL A 39 36.77 -18.75 16.69
CA VAL A 39 35.47 -18.20 16.27
C VAL A 39 35.54 -17.96 14.77
N LYS A 40 34.60 -18.55 14.03
CA LYS A 40 34.53 -18.40 12.56
C LYS A 40 34.15 -16.95 12.23
N PRO A 41 34.88 -16.27 11.33
CA PRO A 41 34.50 -14.93 10.90
C PRO A 41 33.14 -14.97 10.17
N LYS A 42 32.25 -14.04 10.53
CA LYS A 42 30.93 -13.87 9.91
C LYS A 42 31.04 -12.88 8.75
N TYR A 43 30.88 -13.39 7.53
CA TYR A 43 30.86 -12.55 6.33
C TYR A 43 29.44 -12.10 5.99
N GLU A 44 29.24 -10.80 5.77
CA GLU A 44 27.99 -10.24 5.24
C GLU A 44 28.30 -9.59 3.90
N PHE A 45 27.75 -10.15 2.82
CA PHE A 45 28.03 -9.72 1.46
C PHE A 45 26.74 -9.33 0.74
N SER A 46 26.72 -8.19 0.05
CA SER A 46 25.59 -7.77 -0.80
C SER A 46 26.06 -7.07 -2.07
N MET A 47 25.28 -7.19 -3.15
CA MET A 47 25.55 -6.54 -4.43
C MET A 47 24.26 -6.11 -5.13
N ALA A 48 24.31 -5.01 -5.86
CA ALA A 48 23.19 -4.54 -6.69
C ALA A 48 23.69 -3.63 -7.83
N ALA A 49 22.91 -3.51 -8.91
CA ALA A 49 23.11 -2.44 -9.88
C ALA A 49 22.81 -1.06 -9.27
N ASP A 50 23.30 0.02 -9.87
CA ASP A 50 23.13 1.40 -9.40
C ASP A 50 21.68 1.90 -9.54
N ARG A 51 20.93 1.36 -10.50
CA ARG A 51 19.48 1.59 -10.62
C ARG A 51 18.68 0.54 -9.85
N SER A 52 17.62 0.97 -9.17
CA SER A 52 16.72 0.09 -8.43
C SER A 52 15.93 -0.87 -9.32
N ASP A 53 15.61 -0.48 -10.55
CA ASP A 53 14.94 -1.32 -11.56
C ASP A 53 15.93 -2.17 -12.40
N ALA A 54 17.23 -1.85 -12.29
CA ALA A 54 18.33 -2.44 -13.07
C ALA A 54 18.07 -2.53 -14.59
N ARG A 55 17.30 -1.58 -15.15
CA ARG A 55 16.99 -1.51 -16.60
C ARG A 55 17.79 -0.41 -17.29
N TYR A 56 18.34 -0.75 -18.47
CA TYR A 56 19.25 0.10 -19.24
C TYR A 56 18.92 0.09 -20.74
N ASN A 57 19.53 1.03 -21.47
CA ASN A 57 19.55 1.07 -22.94
C ASN A 57 20.89 0.54 -23.50
N VAL A 58 20.93 0.25 -24.81
CA VAL A 58 22.18 -0.12 -25.49
C VAL A 58 23.14 1.07 -25.47
N GLY A 59 24.41 0.82 -25.16
CA GLY A 59 25.44 1.85 -24.99
C GLY A 59 25.45 2.54 -23.62
N GLU A 60 24.51 2.21 -22.72
CA GLU A 60 24.54 2.74 -21.36
C GLU A 60 25.53 1.96 -20.49
N LYS A 61 26.27 2.71 -19.66
CA LYS A 61 27.15 2.18 -18.63
C LYS A 61 26.32 1.73 -17.41
N VAL A 62 26.63 0.54 -16.92
CA VAL A 62 26.06 -0.08 -15.71
C VAL A 62 27.11 -0.05 -14.61
N VAL A 63 26.72 0.25 -13.38
CA VAL A 63 27.58 0.17 -12.20
C VAL A 63 26.99 -0.84 -11.21
N PHE A 64 27.74 -1.89 -10.89
CA PHE A 64 27.38 -2.83 -9.84
C PHE A 64 28.11 -2.46 -8.56
N ASN A 65 27.37 -2.03 -7.55
CA ASN A 65 27.88 -1.72 -6.22
C ASN A 65 27.91 -2.99 -5.36
N ALA A 66 29.00 -3.19 -4.64
CA ALA A 66 29.21 -4.31 -3.73
C ALA A 66 29.52 -3.80 -2.33
N GLU A 67 28.98 -4.48 -1.32
CA GLU A 67 29.29 -4.26 0.09
C GLU A 67 29.73 -5.56 0.76
N LEU A 68 30.79 -5.49 1.55
CA LEU A 68 31.33 -6.61 2.33
C LEU A 68 31.63 -6.17 3.76
N LYS A 69 31.12 -6.93 4.73
CA LYS A 69 31.51 -6.84 6.14
C LYS A 69 32.10 -8.17 6.61
N VAL A 70 33.09 -8.08 7.50
CA VAL A 70 33.70 -9.20 8.20
C VAL A 70 33.51 -8.96 9.70
N ASP A 71 32.82 -9.88 10.38
CA ASP A 71 32.48 -9.78 11.82
C ASP A 71 31.75 -8.48 12.19
N GLY A 72 30.87 -8.03 11.29
CA GLY A 72 30.08 -6.80 11.45
C GLY A 72 30.84 -5.51 11.13
N GLN A 73 32.15 -5.57 10.86
CA GLN A 73 32.96 -4.42 10.47
C GLN A 73 33.12 -4.32 8.95
N PRO A 74 33.16 -3.11 8.36
CA PRO A 74 33.41 -2.93 6.94
C PRO A 74 34.75 -3.53 6.53
N ALA A 75 34.76 -4.31 5.45
CA ALA A 75 35.99 -4.92 4.93
C ALA A 75 36.95 -3.85 4.37
N GLU A 76 38.22 -3.93 4.76
CA GLU A 76 39.26 -2.98 4.34
C GLU A 76 40.36 -3.72 3.57
N ASN A 77 40.69 -3.22 2.38
CA ASN A 77 41.71 -3.78 1.49
C ASN A 77 41.50 -5.26 1.12
N VAL A 78 40.26 -5.75 1.18
CA VAL A 78 39.92 -7.12 0.76
C VAL A 78 39.80 -7.14 -0.77
N ARG A 79 40.55 -8.04 -1.41
CA ARG A 79 40.54 -8.24 -2.86
C ARG A 79 39.82 -9.54 -3.19
N LEU A 80 38.81 -9.47 -4.05
CA LEU A 80 38.07 -10.65 -4.49
C LEU A 80 38.04 -10.72 -6.02
N PRO A 81 38.14 -11.92 -6.63
CA PRO A 81 37.92 -12.06 -8.06
C PRO A 81 36.46 -11.78 -8.42
N TYR A 82 36.25 -11.13 -9.57
CA TYR A 82 34.93 -10.95 -10.16
C TYR A 82 34.92 -11.34 -11.64
N VAL A 83 33.73 -11.70 -12.12
CA VAL A 83 33.43 -11.88 -13.54
C VAL A 83 32.07 -11.25 -13.85
N ILE A 84 31.95 -10.57 -14.98
CA ILE A 84 30.68 -10.14 -15.54
C ILE A 84 30.40 -10.97 -16.78
N ARG A 85 29.23 -11.61 -16.82
CA ARG A 85 28.78 -12.45 -17.91
C ARG A 85 27.62 -11.81 -18.64
N GLU A 86 27.69 -11.74 -19.97
CA GLU A 86 26.53 -11.46 -20.81
C GLU A 86 25.68 -12.73 -20.94
N ASN A 87 24.38 -12.58 -20.68
CA ASN A 87 23.35 -13.60 -20.68
C ASN A 87 23.72 -14.86 -19.85
N ASP A 88 24.43 -14.65 -18.73
CA ASP A 88 25.02 -15.71 -17.89
C ASP A 88 25.77 -16.79 -18.69
N TYR A 89 26.41 -16.40 -19.79
CA TYR A 89 27.07 -17.34 -20.70
C TYR A 89 28.46 -16.83 -21.10
N THR A 90 28.52 -15.69 -21.77
CA THR A 90 29.78 -15.16 -22.30
C THR A 90 30.44 -14.24 -21.28
N SER A 91 31.67 -14.53 -20.85
CA SER A 91 32.45 -13.61 -20.03
C SER A 91 32.79 -12.35 -20.83
N VAL A 92 32.37 -11.18 -20.35
CA VAL A 92 32.63 -9.90 -21.02
C VAL A 92 33.70 -9.07 -20.31
N THR A 93 33.86 -9.25 -19.00
CA THR A 93 34.98 -8.68 -18.24
C THR A 93 35.23 -9.50 -16.97
N ASN A 94 36.46 -9.50 -16.48
CA ASN A 94 36.86 -10.13 -15.22
C ASN A 94 38.05 -9.36 -14.62
N GLY A 95 38.27 -9.52 -13.33
CA GLY A 95 39.38 -8.88 -12.63
C GLY A 95 39.30 -9.07 -11.12
N GLU A 96 39.97 -8.20 -10.38
CA GLU A 96 39.86 -8.11 -8.92
C GLU A 96 39.05 -6.87 -8.53
N ILE A 97 38.10 -7.04 -7.61
CA ILE A 97 37.38 -5.95 -6.96
C ILE A 97 38.04 -5.71 -5.58
N VAL A 98 38.30 -4.45 -5.26
CA VAL A 98 38.94 -4.05 -4.00
C VAL A 98 37.92 -3.33 -3.11
N PHE A 99 37.70 -3.85 -1.90
CA PHE A 99 36.82 -3.26 -0.91
C PHE A 99 37.58 -2.26 -0.04
N THR A 100 37.08 -1.03 0.03
CA THR A 100 37.57 0.05 0.90
C THR A 100 36.40 0.59 1.69
N ALA A 101 36.53 0.71 3.01
CA ALA A 101 35.44 1.00 3.93
C ALA A 101 34.21 0.10 3.70
N GLY A 102 34.44 -1.18 3.38
CA GLY A 102 33.43 -2.19 3.10
C GLY A 102 32.69 -2.04 1.78
N LYS A 103 33.10 -1.13 0.88
CA LYS A 103 32.42 -0.85 -0.39
C LYS A 103 33.34 -1.00 -1.58
N ALA A 104 32.76 -1.41 -2.71
CA ALA A 104 33.43 -1.46 -4.00
C ALA A 104 32.43 -1.33 -5.15
N ALA A 105 32.90 -1.06 -6.36
CA ALA A 105 32.06 -1.04 -7.56
C ALA A 105 32.79 -1.63 -8.78
N ILE A 106 32.04 -2.28 -9.66
CA ILE A 106 32.50 -2.76 -10.97
C ILE A 106 31.56 -2.27 -12.06
N THR A 107 32.09 -1.99 -13.25
CA THR A 107 31.31 -1.38 -14.33
C THR A 107 31.33 -2.20 -15.59
N ALA A 108 30.21 -2.18 -16.33
CA ALA A 108 30.09 -2.80 -17.64
C ALA A 108 29.22 -1.93 -18.56
N GLU A 109 29.09 -2.33 -19.82
CA GLU A 109 28.27 -1.65 -20.82
C GLU A 109 27.51 -2.69 -21.66
N PHE A 110 26.28 -2.37 -22.02
CA PHE A 110 25.48 -3.20 -22.92
C PHE A 110 25.76 -2.90 -24.38
N LYS A 111 26.16 -3.92 -25.15
CA LYS A 111 26.39 -3.80 -26.59
C LYS A 111 25.15 -4.14 -27.44
N LYS A 112 24.20 -4.85 -26.86
CA LYS A 112 22.95 -5.31 -27.50
C LYS A 112 21.90 -5.59 -26.43
N PRO A 113 20.63 -5.83 -26.81
CA PRO A 113 19.64 -6.35 -25.88
C PRO A 113 20.11 -7.68 -25.25
N SER A 114 20.34 -7.68 -23.95
CA SER A 114 20.88 -8.80 -23.19
C SER A 114 20.73 -8.59 -21.68
N PHE A 115 21.15 -9.57 -20.90
CA PHE A 115 21.35 -9.45 -19.46
C PHE A 115 22.85 -9.42 -19.13
N LEU A 116 23.22 -8.71 -18.07
CA LEU A 116 24.55 -8.81 -17.46
C LEU A 116 24.41 -9.41 -16.06
N LEU A 117 25.21 -10.43 -15.77
CA LEU A 117 25.35 -11.03 -14.45
C LEU A 117 26.75 -10.77 -13.92
N ALA A 118 26.86 -9.92 -12.90
CA ALA A 118 28.08 -9.73 -12.14
C ALA A 118 28.17 -10.78 -11.02
N VAL A 119 29.31 -11.47 -10.94
CA VAL A 119 29.62 -12.46 -9.91
C VAL A 119 30.92 -12.07 -9.23
N VAL A 120 30.90 -11.93 -7.90
CA VAL A 120 32.10 -11.77 -7.07
C VAL A 120 32.26 -13.03 -6.24
N THR A 121 33.44 -13.64 -6.27
CA THR A 121 33.68 -14.93 -5.62
C THR A 121 34.64 -14.77 -4.45
N MET A 122 34.24 -15.25 -3.27
CA MET A 122 35.08 -15.34 -2.09
C MET A 122 35.28 -16.80 -1.72
N THR A 123 36.53 -17.19 -1.48
CA THR A 123 36.86 -18.52 -0.95
C THR A 123 37.28 -18.35 0.51
N GLU A 124 36.56 -18.98 1.42
CA GLU A 124 36.94 -18.98 2.84
C GLU A 124 38.29 -19.67 3.03
N THR A 125 39.13 -19.14 3.91
CA THR A 125 40.48 -19.67 4.22
C THR A 125 40.46 -20.90 5.14
N ASN A 126 39.28 -21.46 5.45
CA ASN A 126 39.13 -22.63 6.32
C ASN A 126 39.44 -23.96 5.58
N PRO A 127 39.61 -25.09 6.30
CA PRO A 127 39.90 -26.39 5.69
C PRO A 127 38.82 -26.89 4.72
N ALA A 128 37.58 -26.40 4.84
CA ALA A 128 36.46 -26.76 3.97
C ALA A 128 36.43 -25.97 2.65
N ARG A 129 37.23 -24.90 2.51
CA ARG A 129 37.34 -24.04 1.32
C ARG A 129 35.97 -23.64 0.73
N LYS A 130 35.04 -23.25 1.59
CA LYS A 130 33.69 -22.89 1.16
C LYS A 130 33.73 -21.66 0.24
N VAL A 131 33.05 -21.75 -0.89
CA VAL A 131 32.93 -20.67 -1.86
C VAL A 131 31.63 -19.90 -1.61
N ILE A 132 31.72 -18.58 -1.48
CA ILE A 132 30.60 -17.65 -1.35
C ILE A 132 30.57 -16.77 -2.61
N ASN A 133 29.43 -16.71 -3.28
CA ASN A 133 29.24 -15.87 -4.45
C ASN A 133 28.28 -14.72 -4.17
N GLY A 134 28.73 -13.53 -4.53
CA GLY A 134 27.94 -12.33 -4.68
C GLY A 134 27.37 -12.21 -6.08
N TYR A 135 26.09 -11.83 -6.20
CA TYR A 135 25.44 -11.68 -7.50
C TYR A 135 24.77 -10.31 -7.63
N ALA A 136 24.89 -9.69 -8.81
CA ALA A 136 24.01 -8.60 -9.23
C ALA A 136 23.69 -8.73 -10.71
N GLY A 137 22.44 -8.42 -11.08
CA GLY A 137 21.93 -8.54 -12.44
C GLY A 137 21.48 -7.19 -12.98
N ALA A 138 21.60 -7.02 -14.29
CA ALA A 138 21.05 -5.88 -15.03
C ALA A 138 20.48 -6.34 -16.37
N ALA A 139 19.49 -5.61 -16.89
CA ALA A 139 18.83 -5.91 -18.15
C ALA A 139 18.91 -4.73 -19.12
N CYS A 140 19.16 -5.03 -20.40
CA CYS A 140 19.06 -4.06 -21.48
C CYS A 140 18.01 -4.52 -22.49
N LYS A 141 16.96 -3.70 -22.65
CA LYS A 141 15.85 -3.95 -23.58
C LYS A 141 15.42 -5.44 -23.63
N PRO A 142 15.13 -6.08 -22.49
CA PRO A 142 14.88 -7.53 -22.44
C PRO A 142 13.67 -7.96 -23.29
N GLU A 143 12.75 -7.04 -23.60
CA GLU A 143 11.64 -7.22 -24.54
C GLU A 143 12.06 -7.42 -26.02
N LYS A 144 13.35 -7.22 -26.34
CA LYS A 144 13.91 -7.43 -27.69
C LYS A 144 14.66 -8.75 -27.83
N ILE A 145 14.73 -9.57 -26.78
CA ILE A 145 15.37 -10.88 -26.82
C ILE A 145 14.51 -11.83 -27.67
N THR A 146 15.08 -12.37 -28.74
CA THR A 146 14.40 -13.29 -29.67
C THR A 146 14.68 -14.75 -29.33
N PRO A 147 13.86 -15.73 -29.78
CA PRO A 147 14.16 -17.15 -29.71
C PRO A 147 15.55 -17.51 -30.25
N SER A 148 16.18 -18.52 -29.66
CA SER A 148 17.53 -18.95 -30.07
C SER A 148 17.54 -19.80 -31.34
N MET A 149 16.45 -20.52 -31.62
CA MET A 149 16.26 -21.30 -32.85
C MET A 149 14.80 -21.21 -33.32
N PRO A 150 14.51 -21.46 -34.61
CA PRO A 150 13.14 -21.51 -35.12
C PRO A 150 12.35 -22.69 -34.51
N LYS A 151 11.02 -22.59 -34.53
CA LYS A 151 10.12 -23.71 -34.21
C LYS A 151 10.31 -24.86 -35.22
N PRO A 152 10.31 -26.14 -34.82
CA PRO A 152 10.35 -27.25 -35.77
C PRO A 152 9.14 -27.24 -36.73
N ASP A 153 9.36 -27.56 -38.00
CA ASP A 153 8.31 -27.47 -39.04
C ASP A 153 7.10 -28.36 -38.74
N ASP A 154 7.33 -29.55 -38.16
CA ASP A 154 6.28 -30.51 -37.81
C ASP A 154 5.88 -30.46 -36.32
N PHE A 155 6.27 -29.41 -35.58
CA PHE A 155 5.95 -29.24 -34.15
C PHE A 155 4.44 -29.28 -33.90
N ASP A 156 3.67 -28.49 -34.67
CA ASP A 156 2.23 -28.36 -34.47
C ASP A 156 1.51 -29.68 -34.81
N SER A 157 1.93 -30.37 -35.88
CA SER A 157 1.40 -31.69 -36.24
C SER A 157 1.75 -32.77 -35.22
N PHE A 158 2.96 -32.75 -34.66
CA PHE A 158 3.39 -33.68 -33.62
C PHE A 158 2.49 -33.57 -32.37
N TRP A 159 2.38 -32.36 -31.81
CA TRP A 159 1.56 -32.14 -30.61
C TRP A 159 0.06 -32.28 -30.86
N THR A 160 -0.41 -31.97 -32.08
CA THR A 160 -1.79 -32.28 -32.47
C THR A 160 -2.04 -33.79 -32.51
N GLY A 161 -1.10 -34.58 -33.03
CA GLY A 161 -1.15 -36.04 -32.97
C GLY A 161 -1.27 -36.57 -31.55
N LYS A 162 -0.45 -36.08 -30.62
CA LYS A 162 -0.50 -36.48 -29.20
C LYS A 162 -1.81 -36.06 -28.52
N LYS A 163 -2.35 -34.87 -28.84
CA LYS A 163 -3.68 -34.46 -28.34
C LYS A 163 -4.80 -35.36 -28.85
N ASN A 164 -4.75 -35.78 -30.11
CA ASN A 164 -5.74 -36.68 -30.70
C ASN A 164 -5.67 -38.09 -30.09
N GLU A 165 -4.46 -38.61 -29.86
CA GLU A 165 -4.26 -39.86 -29.13
C GLU A 165 -4.87 -39.79 -27.73
N MET A 166 -4.62 -38.70 -27.01
CA MET A 166 -5.18 -38.46 -25.69
C MET A 166 -6.71 -38.32 -25.71
N ALA A 167 -7.29 -37.64 -26.70
CA ALA A 167 -8.74 -37.48 -26.83
C ALA A 167 -9.49 -38.82 -26.98
N ASN A 168 -8.85 -39.83 -27.58
CA ASN A 168 -9.42 -41.17 -27.75
C ASN A 168 -9.21 -42.11 -26.54
N LEU A 169 -8.40 -41.70 -25.57
CA LEU A 169 -8.15 -42.47 -24.36
C LEU A 169 -9.10 -42.02 -23.23
N PRO A 170 -9.91 -42.93 -22.65
CA PRO A 170 -10.82 -42.58 -21.56
C PRO A 170 -10.04 -42.19 -20.30
N PHE A 171 -10.56 -41.21 -19.55
CA PHE A 171 -9.93 -40.74 -18.30
C PHE A 171 -9.79 -41.87 -17.26
N ASN A 172 -10.81 -42.73 -17.16
CA ASN A 172 -10.99 -43.75 -16.11
C ASN A 172 -10.53 -43.26 -14.73
N PRO A 173 -11.17 -42.19 -14.19
CA PRO A 173 -10.71 -41.56 -12.98
C PRO A 173 -10.91 -42.49 -11.78
N GLU A 174 -9.83 -42.79 -11.07
CA GLU A 174 -9.89 -43.43 -9.76
C GLU A 174 -9.90 -42.30 -8.71
N LEU A 175 -11.07 -42.07 -8.12
CA LEU A 175 -11.27 -41.03 -7.10
C LEU A 175 -11.51 -41.66 -5.74
N LYS A 176 -10.57 -41.47 -4.82
CA LYS A 176 -10.70 -41.92 -3.43
C LYS A 176 -10.95 -40.71 -2.53
N LEU A 177 -12.13 -40.65 -1.93
CA LEU A 177 -12.54 -39.55 -1.05
C LEU A 177 -11.59 -39.42 0.15
N ILE A 178 -11.18 -38.20 0.46
CA ILE A 178 -10.41 -37.84 1.64
C ILE A 178 -11.40 -37.30 2.66
N ALA A 179 -11.88 -38.16 3.56
CA ALA A 179 -12.96 -37.84 4.48
C ALA A 179 -12.62 -36.66 5.41
N GLU A 180 -11.36 -36.56 5.85
CA GLU A 180 -10.88 -35.51 6.75
C GLU A 180 -10.76 -34.14 6.08
N GLN A 181 -10.78 -34.11 4.74
CA GLN A 181 -10.67 -32.89 3.92
C GLN A 181 -11.98 -32.57 3.19
N SER A 182 -13.03 -33.37 3.41
CA SER A 182 -14.36 -33.21 2.83
C SER A 182 -15.37 -32.85 3.92
N ASP A 183 -16.40 -32.09 3.57
CA ASP A 183 -17.46 -31.69 4.50
C ASP A 183 -18.82 -31.61 3.78
N ASP A 184 -19.82 -30.97 4.38
CA ASP A 184 -21.15 -30.78 3.78
C ASP A 184 -21.13 -29.87 2.54
N LYS A 185 -20.03 -29.14 2.30
CA LYS A 185 -19.90 -28.14 1.23
C LYS A 185 -18.90 -28.51 0.14
N ILE A 186 -17.89 -29.32 0.44
CA ILE A 186 -16.85 -29.70 -0.50
C ILE A 186 -16.57 -31.21 -0.51
N GLU A 187 -16.01 -31.69 -1.61
CA GLU A 187 -15.47 -33.04 -1.76
C GLU A 187 -14.02 -32.94 -2.20
N ALA A 188 -13.12 -33.62 -1.49
CA ALA A 188 -11.71 -33.73 -1.83
C ALA A 188 -11.33 -35.18 -2.06
N TYR A 189 -10.55 -35.44 -3.11
CA TYR A 189 -10.20 -36.77 -3.58
C TYR A 189 -8.69 -36.90 -3.82
N GLU A 190 -8.13 -38.05 -3.43
CA GLU A 190 -6.96 -38.61 -4.11
C GLU A 190 -7.41 -39.03 -5.51
N MET A 191 -6.66 -38.62 -6.54
CA MET A 191 -7.04 -38.81 -7.94
C MET A 191 -5.94 -39.53 -8.71
N VAL A 192 -6.35 -40.53 -9.49
CA VAL A 192 -5.52 -41.14 -10.54
C VAL A 192 -6.25 -41.06 -11.89
N LEU A 193 -5.58 -40.60 -12.94
CA LEU A 193 -6.10 -40.57 -14.32
C LEU A 193 -5.22 -41.39 -15.27
N ASN A 194 -5.82 -41.98 -16.29
CA ASN A 194 -5.07 -42.57 -17.41
C ASN A 194 -4.45 -41.50 -18.31
N SER A 195 -3.23 -41.76 -18.77
CA SER A 195 -2.47 -40.91 -19.70
C SER A 195 -1.83 -41.76 -20.81
N ILE A 196 -1.09 -41.11 -21.70
CA ILE A 196 -0.50 -41.72 -22.90
C ILE A 196 0.40 -42.92 -22.56
N ASN A 197 0.50 -43.92 -23.45
CA ASN A 197 1.39 -45.08 -23.28
C ASN A 197 1.20 -45.87 -21.97
N GLY A 198 0.00 -45.86 -21.38
CA GLY A 198 -0.28 -46.53 -20.10
C GLY A 198 0.21 -45.77 -18.86
N ALA A 199 0.71 -44.53 -19.03
CA ALA A 199 1.08 -43.64 -17.95
C ALA A 199 -0.12 -43.28 -17.05
N LYS A 200 0.18 -42.90 -15.81
CA LYS A 200 -0.83 -42.47 -14.82
C LYS A 200 -0.55 -41.06 -14.30
N VAL A 201 -1.60 -40.26 -14.15
CA VAL A 201 -1.54 -38.93 -13.52
C VAL A 201 -2.01 -39.06 -12.08
N TYR A 202 -1.11 -38.89 -11.12
CA TYR A 202 -1.44 -38.89 -9.70
C TYR A 202 -1.61 -37.47 -9.19
N GLY A 203 -2.56 -37.23 -8.30
CA GLY A 203 -2.83 -35.90 -7.79
C GLY A 203 -3.96 -35.84 -6.76
N TYR A 204 -4.40 -34.62 -6.52
CA TYR A 204 -5.58 -34.32 -5.73
C TYR A 204 -6.59 -33.55 -6.58
N PHE A 205 -7.87 -33.84 -6.38
CA PHE A 205 -8.97 -33.11 -6.99
C PHE A 205 -9.95 -32.71 -5.89
N ALA A 206 -10.30 -31.43 -5.81
CA ALA A 206 -11.31 -30.96 -4.88
C ALA A 206 -12.33 -30.06 -5.58
N LYS A 207 -13.58 -30.14 -5.15
CA LYS A 207 -14.66 -29.32 -5.71
C LYS A 207 -15.70 -28.95 -4.64
N PRO A 208 -16.43 -27.85 -4.84
CA PRO A 208 -17.67 -27.63 -4.10
C PRO A 208 -18.72 -28.69 -4.48
N LYS A 209 -19.56 -29.04 -3.51
CA LYS A 209 -20.76 -29.86 -3.72
C LYS A 209 -21.82 -29.05 -4.47
N GLY A 210 -22.58 -29.72 -5.33
CA GLY A 210 -23.62 -29.10 -6.16
C GLY A 210 -23.29 -29.15 -7.66
N ALA A 211 -24.20 -28.60 -8.46
CA ALA A 211 -24.15 -28.68 -9.93
C ALA A 211 -23.23 -27.64 -10.60
N GLY A 212 -22.58 -26.76 -9.83
CA GLY A 212 -21.87 -25.59 -10.36
C GLY A 212 -22.82 -24.43 -10.72
N PRO A 213 -22.39 -23.48 -11.57
CA PRO A 213 -21.11 -23.43 -12.28
C PRO A 213 -19.96 -22.93 -11.38
N PHE A 214 -18.80 -23.59 -11.44
CA PHE A 214 -17.60 -23.24 -10.68
C PHE A 214 -16.44 -22.87 -11.63
N PRO A 215 -15.62 -21.84 -11.32
CA PRO A 215 -14.34 -21.65 -11.98
C PRO A 215 -13.39 -22.83 -11.71
N ALA A 216 -12.35 -22.98 -12.52
CA ALA A 216 -11.35 -24.03 -12.38
C ALA A 216 -9.95 -23.49 -12.06
N TYR A 217 -9.22 -24.17 -11.19
CA TYR A 217 -7.82 -23.91 -10.85
C TYR A 217 -6.98 -25.18 -11.02
N MET A 218 -5.76 -25.04 -11.53
CA MET A 218 -4.80 -26.13 -11.63
C MET A 218 -3.42 -25.71 -11.14
N GLU A 219 -2.83 -26.55 -10.28
CA GLU A 219 -1.47 -26.38 -9.78
C GLU A 219 -0.52 -27.42 -10.37
N VAL A 220 0.68 -26.98 -10.73
CA VAL A 220 1.76 -27.80 -11.29
C VAL A 220 3.10 -27.47 -10.64
N HIS A 221 3.91 -28.51 -10.45
CA HIS A 221 4.97 -28.49 -9.44
C HIS A 221 6.40 -28.40 -10.00
N GLY A 222 7.30 -27.86 -9.16
CA GLY A 222 8.72 -27.73 -9.45
C GLY A 222 9.44 -29.07 -9.66
N ALA A 223 10.71 -28.98 -10.05
CA ALA A 223 11.53 -30.17 -10.28
C ALA A 223 11.84 -30.89 -8.96
N GLY A 224 11.59 -32.20 -8.90
CA GLY A 224 11.98 -33.03 -7.76
C GLY A 224 11.01 -34.18 -7.53
N VAL A 225 11.49 -35.21 -6.83
CA VAL A 225 10.70 -36.41 -6.50
C VAL A 225 10.20 -36.28 -5.07
N TYR A 226 8.92 -35.91 -4.90
CA TYR A 226 8.31 -35.67 -3.60
C TYR A 226 6.78 -35.87 -3.62
N THR A 227 6.19 -35.99 -2.43
CA THR A 227 4.74 -36.05 -2.22
C THR A 227 4.08 -34.69 -2.38
N LEU A 228 2.85 -34.68 -2.91
CA LEU A 228 1.97 -33.52 -2.82
C LEU A 228 1.12 -33.55 -1.54
N THR A 229 0.37 -32.47 -1.27
CA THR A 229 -0.63 -32.38 -0.20
C THR A 229 -1.91 -31.72 -0.72
N PRO A 230 -3.10 -32.08 -0.19
CA PRO A 230 -4.38 -31.57 -0.73
C PRO A 230 -4.71 -30.12 -0.33
N GLY A 231 -3.88 -29.45 0.47
CA GLY A 231 -4.21 -28.18 1.12
C GLY A 231 -4.60 -27.06 0.15
N SER A 232 -3.88 -26.93 -0.97
CA SER A 232 -4.17 -25.92 -2.00
C SER A 232 -5.54 -26.15 -2.65
N VAL A 233 -5.79 -27.36 -3.15
CA VAL A 233 -7.06 -27.67 -3.83
C VAL A 233 -8.27 -27.58 -2.90
N VAL A 234 -8.11 -27.99 -1.63
CA VAL A 234 -9.15 -27.86 -0.60
C VAL A 234 -9.47 -26.38 -0.33
N SER A 235 -8.45 -25.54 -0.23
CA SER A 235 -8.62 -24.09 -0.02
C SER A 235 -9.45 -23.44 -1.14
N TYR A 236 -9.14 -23.77 -2.40
CA TYR A 236 -9.90 -23.27 -3.55
C TYR A 236 -11.32 -23.84 -3.62
N ALA A 237 -11.52 -25.13 -3.31
CA ALA A 237 -12.85 -25.74 -3.21
C ALA A 237 -13.74 -25.04 -2.20
N LYS A 238 -13.21 -24.70 -1.01
CA LYS A 238 -13.95 -23.94 0.01
C LYS A 238 -14.35 -22.53 -0.44
N ARG A 239 -13.68 -22.00 -1.48
CA ARG A 239 -13.97 -20.69 -2.07
C ARG A 239 -14.84 -20.76 -3.31
N GLY A 240 -15.40 -21.94 -3.61
CA GLY A 240 -16.31 -22.12 -4.75
C GLY A 240 -15.60 -22.45 -6.06
N VAL A 241 -14.34 -22.91 -6.03
CA VAL A 241 -13.53 -23.23 -7.22
C VAL A 241 -13.25 -24.72 -7.30
N MET A 242 -13.40 -25.32 -8.48
CA MET A 242 -12.88 -26.67 -8.69
C MET A 242 -11.37 -26.61 -8.86
N ALA A 243 -10.63 -27.45 -8.15
CA ALA A 243 -9.19 -27.39 -8.12
C ALA A 243 -8.57 -28.77 -8.35
N ILE A 244 -7.53 -28.83 -9.17
CA ILE A 244 -6.74 -30.03 -9.45
C ILE A 244 -5.26 -29.74 -9.22
N ASP A 245 -4.58 -30.64 -8.55
CA ASP A 245 -3.14 -30.55 -8.27
C ASP A 245 -2.49 -31.87 -8.66
N ILE A 246 -1.50 -31.84 -9.55
CA ILE A 246 -0.91 -33.05 -10.12
C ILE A 246 0.58 -33.19 -9.80
N ASN A 247 0.97 -34.43 -9.50
CA ASN A 247 2.38 -34.76 -9.33
C ASN A 247 3.09 -34.67 -10.68
N ALA A 248 4.27 -34.07 -10.68
CA ALA A 248 5.10 -33.92 -11.87
C ALA A 248 5.58 -35.28 -12.44
N HIS A 249 5.50 -36.33 -11.62
CA HIS A 249 5.88 -37.70 -11.93
C HIS A 249 4.69 -38.65 -11.79
N GLU A 250 4.81 -39.84 -12.39
CA GLU A 250 3.82 -40.93 -12.26
C GLU A 250 4.02 -41.69 -10.94
N ILE A 251 3.86 -41.00 -9.81
CA ILE A 251 4.15 -41.52 -8.47
C ILE A 251 2.99 -41.26 -7.52
N GLU A 252 2.75 -42.19 -6.60
CA GLU A 252 1.72 -42.06 -5.57
C GLU A 252 2.08 -40.97 -4.55
N ASN A 253 1.07 -40.24 -4.07
CA ASN A 253 1.23 -39.26 -2.99
C ASN A 253 0.98 -39.94 -1.62
N GLY A 254 1.42 -39.29 -0.53
CA GLY A 254 1.17 -39.75 0.85
C GLY A 254 2.05 -40.92 1.33
N LYS A 255 3.02 -41.38 0.54
CA LYS A 255 4.00 -42.41 0.94
C LYS A 255 5.06 -41.87 1.93
N PRO A 256 5.78 -42.75 2.66
CA PRO A 256 6.94 -42.36 3.48
C PRO A 256 8.07 -41.74 2.65
N LYS A 257 8.97 -41.02 3.33
CA LYS A 257 10.10 -40.30 2.69
C LYS A 257 11.01 -41.24 1.88
N GLU A 258 11.23 -42.44 2.39
CA GLU A 258 12.12 -43.46 1.84
C GLU A 258 11.68 -43.89 0.44
N TYR A 259 10.37 -43.99 0.19
CA TYR A 259 9.81 -44.32 -1.13
C TYR A 259 10.25 -43.30 -2.20
N TYR A 260 10.20 -42.01 -1.88
CA TYR A 260 10.62 -40.96 -2.81
C TYR A 260 12.14 -40.90 -2.97
N GLU A 261 12.90 -41.19 -1.92
CA GLU A 261 14.36 -41.28 -1.98
C GLU A 261 14.82 -42.45 -2.86
N GLU A 262 14.17 -43.62 -2.75
CA GLU A 262 14.42 -44.77 -3.63
C GLU A 262 14.11 -44.45 -5.09
N LEU A 263 12.97 -43.81 -5.37
CA LEU A 263 12.62 -43.39 -6.72
C LEU A 263 13.62 -42.37 -7.29
N LYS A 264 14.00 -41.38 -6.49
CA LYS A 264 14.99 -40.35 -6.86
C LYS A 264 16.34 -40.96 -7.20
N ASN A 265 16.79 -41.94 -6.42
CA ASN A 265 18.10 -42.58 -6.61
C ASN A 265 18.05 -43.73 -7.63
N GLY A 266 16.86 -44.24 -7.96
CA GLY A 266 16.63 -45.33 -8.92
C GLY A 266 15.98 -44.84 -10.21
N LYS A 267 14.69 -45.19 -10.42
CA LYS A 267 13.97 -45.00 -11.69
C LYS A 267 13.93 -43.54 -12.19
N LEU A 268 13.90 -42.58 -11.28
CA LEU A 268 13.86 -41.14 -11.60
C LEU A 268 15.22 -40.47 -11.43
N ASN A 269 16.29 -41.23 -11.25
CA ASN A 269 17.64 -40.66 -11.30
C ASN A 269 17.88 -40.05 -12.68
N ASP A 270 18.37 -38.82 -12.69
CA ASP A 270 18.58 -38.01 -13.91
C ASP A 270 17.40 -38.00 -14.88
N TYR A 271 16.16 -38.05 -14.37
CA TYR A 271 14.94 -38.09 -15.20
C TYR A 271 14.87 -37.02 -16.30
N PRO A 272 15.39 -35.77 -16.14
CA PRO A 272 15.25 -34.76 -17.18
C PRO A 272 15.98 -35.13 -18.48
N HIS A 273 17.00 -35.98 -18.41
CA HIS A 273 17.80 -36.40 -19.56
C HIS A 273 17.42 -37.79 -20.09
N GLN A 274 16.45 -38.47 -19.48
CA GLN A 274 16.01 -39.79 -19.95
C GLN A 274 15.33 -39.69 -21.32
N GLY A 275 15.85 -40.42 -22.29
CA GLY A 275 15.27 -40.57 -23.64
C GLY A 275 15.31 -39.33 -24.52
N ARG A 276 16.16 -38.35 -24.20
CA ARG A 276 16.26 -37.04 -24.88
C ARG A 276 16.81 -37.10 -26.32
N GLU A 277 17.16 -38.28 -26.81
CA GLU A 277 17.63 -38.53 -28.18
C GLU A 277 16.47 -38.78 -29.16
N SER A 278 15.24 -38.93 -28.66
CA SER A 278 14.02 -39.03 -29.50
C SER A 278 12.84 -38.31 -28.86
N ARG A 279 12.05 -37.61 -29.70
CA ARG A 279 10.82 -36.92 -29.28
C ARG A 279 9.72 -37.86 -28.77
N ASP A 280 9.80 -39.15 -29.10
CA ASP A 280 8.82 -40.14 -28.66
C ASP A 280 9.22 -40.84 -27.34
N THR A 281 10.49 -40.75 -26.95
CA THR A 281 11.00 -41.36 -25.70
C THR A 281 11.39 -40.35 -24.63
N CYS A 282 11.47 -39.06 -24.97
CA CYS A 282 11.86 -38.02 -24.04
C CYS A 282 10.91 -37.97 -22.84
N TYR A 283 11.50 -37.92 -21.64
CA TYR A 283 10.77 -37.85 -20.37
C TYR A 283 9.64 -36.81 -20.37
N PHE A 284 9.89 -35.62 -20.93
CA PHE A 284 8.92 -34.52 -20.89
C PHE A 284 7.65 -34.77 -21.72
N LEU A 285 7.66 -35.73 -22.66
CA LEU A 285 6.46 -36.11 -23.40
C LEU A 285 5.34 -36.58 -22.47
N ARG A 286 5.65 -37.53 -21.58
CA ARG A 286 4.65 -38.06 -20.62
C ARG A 286 4.19 -36.99 -19.63
N MET A 287 5.11 -36.17 -19.12
CA MET A 287 4.79 -35.07 -18.21
C MET A 287 3.83 -34.06 -18.85
N PHE A 288 4.15 -33.60 -20.06
CA PHE A 288 3.33 -32.61 -20.76
C PHE A 288 1.95 -33.18 -21.13
N CYS A 289 1.90 -34.45 -21.51
CA CYS A 289 0.63 -35.16 -21.71
C CYS A 289 -0.17 -35.27 -20.41
N SER A 290 0.47 -35.51 -19.26
CA SER A 290 -0.19 -35.53 -17.94
C SER A 290 -0.77 -34.16 -17.56
N CYS A 291 -0.05 -33.07 -17.83
CA CYS A 291 -0.59 -31.72 -17.65
C CYS A 291 -1.83 -31.48 -18.53
N TYR A 292 -1.75 -31.84 -19.81
CA TYR A 292 -2.88 -31.74 -20.73
C TYR A 292 -4.06 -32.61 -20.29
N ARG A 293 -3.82 -33.84 -19.83
CA ARG A 293 -4.83 -34.77 -19.33
C ARG A 293 -5.61 -34.21 -18.15
N ALA A 294 -4.90 -33.65 -17.17
CA ALA A 294 -5.52 -33.05 -15.99
C ALA A 294 -6.38 -31.84 -16.37
N ALA A 295 -5.86 -30.98 -17.26
CA ALA A 295 -6.62 -29.86 -17.82
C ALA A 295 -7.86 -30.31 -18.61
N GLN A 296 -7.75 -31.39 -19.41
CA GLN A 296 -8.91 -31.98 -20.09
C GLN A 296 -9.93 -32.52 -19.08
N TYR A 297 -9.48 -33.20 -18.03
CA TYR A 297 -10.35 -33.79 -17.03
C TYR A 297 -11.15 -32.70 -16.28
N ILE A 298 -10.47 -31.71 -15.69
CA ILE A 298 -11.16 -30.65 -14.93
C ILE A 298 -12.10 -29.82 -15.81
N THR A 299 -11.74 -29.58 -17.09
CA THR A 299 -12.59 -28.84 -18.03
C THR A 299 -13.61 -29.70 -18.77
N SER A 300 -13.65 -31.01 -18.51
CA SER A 300 -14.72 -31.92 -18.97
C SER A 300 -15.87 -32.01 -17.96
N ARG A 301 -15.63 -31.58 -16.72
CA ARG A 301 -16.61 -31.59 -15.64
C ARG A 301 -17.83 -30.74 -16.02
N SER A 302 -19.03 -31.30 -15.81
CA SER A 302 -20.28 -30.58 -16.04
C SER A 302 -20.43 -29.38 -15.10
N GLU A 303 -19.78 -29.44 -13.94
CA GLU A 303 -19.80 -28.39 -12.91
C GLU A 303 -18.94 -27.18 -13.28
N TRP A 304 -18.09 -27.24 -14.33
CA TRP A 304 -17.24 -26.13 -14.73
C TRP A 304 -18.02 -25.01 -15.42
N ASP A 305 -17.71 -23.76 -15.08
CA ASP A 305 -18.37 -22.57 -15.61
C ASP A 305 -18.08 -22.27 -17.08
N ARG A 306 -17.12 -22.99 -17.68
CA ARG A 306 -16.67 -22.84 -19.07
C ARG A 306 -16.07 -21.48 -19.42
N LYS A 307 -15.81 -20.65 -18.41
CA LYS A 307 -15.38 -19.25 -18.57
C LYS A 307 -14.05 -18.97 -17.92
N ARG A 308 -13.74 -19.60 -16.78
CA ARG A 308 -12.55 -19.30 -15.98
C ARG A 308 -11.76 -20.56 -15.70
N PHE A 309 -10.51 -20.58 -16.14
CA PHE A 309 -9.57 -21.65 -15.84
C PHE A 309 -8.15 -21.10 -15.71
N VAL A 310 -7.61 -21.17 -14.49
CA VAL A 310 -6.28 -20.63 -14.15
C VAL A 310 -5.29 -21.76 -13.87
N VAL A 311 -4.08 -21.66 -14.42
CA VAL A 311 -2.97 -22.59 -14.16
C VAL A 311 -1.82 -21.86 -13.48
N TYR A 312 -1.25 -22.42 -12.41
CA TYR A 312 -0.11 -21.84 -11.70
C TYR A 312 1.02 -22.86 -11.47
N GLY A 313 2.27 -22.40 -11.60
CA GLY A 313 3.44 -23.17 -11.20
C GLY A 313 4.72 -22.36 -11.08
N SER A 314 5.75 -22.97 -10.51
CA SER A 314 7.08 -22.38 -10.29
C SER A 314 8.19 -23.27 -10.84
N SER A 315 9.24 -22.70 -11.42
CA SER A 315 10.36 -23.45 -12.03
C SER A 315 9.86 -24.44 -13.09
N GLN A 316 10.09 -25.75 -12.96
CA GLN A 316 9.48 -26.77 -13.82
C GLN A 316 7.95 -26.66 -13.87
N GLY A 317 7.29 -26.30 -12.77
CA GLY A 317 5.87 -26.01 -12.73
C GLY A 317 5.49 -24.81 -13.61
N GLY A 318 6.35 -23.78 -13.66
CA GLY A 318 6.17 -22.65 -14.56
C GLY A 318 6.20 -23.08 -16.02
N GLY A 319 7.15 -23.94 -16.40
CA GLY A 319 7.20 -24.53 -17.75
C GLY A 319 5.98 -25.40 -18.06
N GLN A 320 5.54 -26.23 -17.10
CA GLN A 320 4.28 -27.00 -17.23
C GLN A 320 3.06 -26.08 -17.42
N ALA A 321 3.01 -24.91 -16.78
CA ALA A 321 1.92 -23.94 -16.95
C ALA A 321 1.91 -23.36 -18.38
N PHE A 322 3.07 -23.01 -18.95
CA PHE A 322 3.19 -22.61 -20.37
C PHE A 322 2.66 -23.69 -21.31
N VAL A 323 3.10 -24.93 -21.12
CA VAL A 323 2.69 -26.06 -21.95
C VAL A 323 1.18 -26.33 -21.82
N THR A 324 0.64 -26.29 -20.60
CA THR A 324 -0.78 -26.49 -20.34
C THR A 324 -1.63 -25.43 -21.03
N ALA A 325 -1.24 -24.16 -20.92
CA ALA A 325 -1.93 -23.04 -21.57
C ALA A 325 -1.86 -23.09 -23.10
N SER A 326 -0.80 -23.70 -23.66
CA SER A 326 -0.64 -23.90 -25.09
C SER A 326 -1.47 -25.07 -25.62
N LEU A 327 -1.40 -26.23 -24.95
CA LEU A 327 -2.10 -27.44 -25.38
C LEU A 327 -3.60 -27.42 -25.08
N CYS A 328 -4.03 -26.68 -24.06
CA CYS A 328 -5.44 -26.53 -23.66
C CYS A 328 -5.92 -25.07 -23.85
N PRO A 329 -6.54 -24.74 -25.00
CA PRO A 329 -7.06 -23.38 -25.26
C PRO A 329 -8.16 -22.90 -24.31
N LYS A 330 -8.66 -23.77 -23.43
CA LYS A 330 -9.64 -23.44 -22.39
C LYS A 330 -9.01 -22.74 -21.17
N VAL A 331 -7.67 -22.76 -21.04
CA VAL A 331 -6.95 -21.98 -20.03
C VAL A 331 -7.13 -20.50 -20.37
N THR A 332 -7.71 -19.73 -19.45
CA THR A 332 -7.98 -18.31 -19.65
C THR A 332 -6.88 -17.42 -19.11
N ALA A 333 -6.20 -17.88 -18.06
CA ALA A 333 -5.03 -17.22 -17.51
C ALA A 333 -4.02 -18.23 -16.94
N PHE A 334 -2.75 -17.85 -16.87
CA PHE A 334 -1.75 -18.62 -16.16
C PHE A 334 -0.71 -17.72 -15.48
N ALA A 335 -0.12 -18.23 -14.41
CA ALA A 335 1.00 -17.58 -13.75
C ALA A 335 2.19 -18.54 -13.62
N ALA A 336 3.40 -18.01 -13.85
CA ALA A 336 4.63 -18.79 -13.84
C ALA A 336 5.74 -18.05 -13.07
N ASN A 337 6.17 -18.61 -11.94
CA ASN A 337 7.32 -18.09 -11.21
C ASN A 337 8.63 -18.69 -11.78
N VAL A 338 9.58 -17.85 -12.21
CA VAL A 338 10.90 -18.23 -12.74
C VAL A 338 10.86 -19.50 -13.61
N PRO A 339 10.10 -19.50 -14.73
CA PRO A 339 9.77 -20.72 -15.45
C PRO A 339 11.02 -21.41 -16.01
N ALA A 340 11.13 -22.70 -15.73
CA ALA A 340 12.07 -23.59 -16.39
C ALA A 340 11.53 -24.01 -17.78
N LEU A 341 12.25 -24.90 -18.47
CA LEU A 341 11.89 -25.44 -19.79
C LEU A 341 11.85 -24.39 -20.91
N CYS A 342 12.43 -23.21 -20.68
CA CYS A 342 12.51 -22.14 -21.66
C CYS A 342 13.89 -22.13 -22.33
N ASP A 343 13.89 -22.06 -23.66
CA ASP A 343 15.05 -21.76 -24.51
C ASP A 343 16.23 -22.73 -24.29
N HIS A 344 15.96 -24.04 -24.44
CA HIS A 344 16.97 -25.10 -24.31
C HIS A 344 18.10 -24.98 -25.32
N THR A 345 17.84 -24.33 -26.45
CA THR A 345 18.83 -24.02 -27.48
C THR A 345 19.53 -22.67 -27.26
N GLY A 346 19.34 -22.04 -26.09
CA GLY A 346 19.93 -20.75 -25.74
C GLY A 346 21.41 -20.57 -26.08
N PRO A 347 22.29 -21.58 -25.87
CA PRO A 347 23.70 -21.47 -26.22
C PRO A 347 23.97 -21.20 -27.71
N GLU A 348 23.09 -21.64 -28.62
CA GLU A 348 23.17 -21.31 -30.06
C GLU A 348 23.01 -19.80 -30.33
N ALA A 349 22.42 -19.06 -29.39
CA ALA A 349 22.31 -17.59 -29.40
C ALA A 349 23.26 -16.90 -28.41
N GLY A 350 24.25 -17.63 -27.86
CA GLY A 350 25.23 -17.09 -26.92
C GLY A 350 24.66 -16.71 -25.55
N ARG A 351 23.67 -17.46 -25.06
CA ARG A 351 23.05 -17.28 -23.74
C ARG A 351 22.81 -18.59 -23.01
N SER A 352 22.71 -18.54 -21.68
CA SER A 352 22.44 -19.74 -20.88
C SER A 352 21.01 -20.25 -21.09
N ALA A 353 20.88 -21.56 -21.28
CA ALA A 353 19.59 -22.24 -21.31
C ALA A 353 18.98 -22.32 -19.91
N GLY A 354 17.65 -22.26 -19.84
CA GLY A 354 16.92 -22.60 -18.62
C GLY A 354 17.04 -24.09 -18.28
N TRP A 355 16.86 -24.41 -16.99
CA TRP A 355 16.76 -25.80 -16.52
C TRP A 355 15.73 -26.59 -17.36
N PRO A 356 15.99 -27.85 -17.74
CA PRO A 356 17.05 -28.74 -17.27
C PRO A 356 18.35 -28.69 -18.09
N LYS A 357 18.46 -27.81 -19.08
CA LYS A 357 19.56 -27.84 -20.07
C LYS A 357 19.59 -29.16 -20.86
N LEU A 358 18.47 -29.45 -21.55
CA LEU A 358 18.25 -30.71 -22.28
C LEU A 358 19.39 -31.10 -23.23
N VAL A 359 20.05 -30.11 -23.83
CA VAL A 359 21.10 -30.32 -24.84
C VAL A 359 22.47 -30.40 -24.16
N ALA A 360 23.17 -31.52 -24.35
CA ALA A 360 24.56 -31.62 -23.97
C ALA A 360 25.46 -30.84 -24.95
N TYR A 361 26.42 -30.11 -24.40
CA TYR A 361 27.46 -29.43 -25.18
C TYR A 361 28.82 -30.01 -24.81
N THR A 362 29.55 -30.53 -25.80
CA THR A 362 30.93 -31.01 -25.62
C THR A 362 31.87 -30.13 -26.43
N ASN A 363 32.86 -29.52 -25.77
CA ASN A 363 33.77 -28.55 -26.39
C ASN A 363 33.05 -27.43 -27.18
N GLY A 364 31.93 -26.94 -26.63
CA GLY A 364 31.12 -25.89 -27.24
C GLY A 364 30.23 -26.33 -28.41
N LYS A 365 30.18 -27.62 -28.77
CA LYS A 365 29.29 -28.16 -29.82
C LYS A 365 28.11 -28.91 -29.21
N ALA A 366 26.91 -28.60 -29.67
CA ALA A 366 25.68 -29.29 -29.29
C ALA A 366 25.65 -30.73 -29.81
N ASP A 367 25.10 -31.67 -29.03
CA ASP A 367 24.66 -32.95 -29.59
C ASP A 367 23.49 -32.69 -30.58
N PRO A 368 23.63 -33.06 -31.86
CA PRO A 368 22.67 -32.69 -32.90
C PRO A 368 21.29 -33.33 -32.70
N LYS A 369 21.22 -34.54 -32.11
CA LYS A 369 19.94 -35.21 -31.84
C LYS A 369 19.22 -34.51 -30.69
N GLN A 370 19.94 -34.25 -29.60
CA GLN A 370 19.37 -33.58 -28.43
C GLN A 370 18.97 -32.14 -28.76
N LEU A 371 19.76 -31.43 -29.57
CA LEU A 371 19.43 -30.10 -30.07
C LEU A 371 18.08 -30.12 -30.81
N GLN A 372 17.90 -31.06 -31.75
CA GLN A 372 16.64 -31.19 -32.47
C GLN A 372 15.46 -31.59 -31.57
N VAL A 373 15.64 -32.56 -30.68
CA VAL A 373 14.58 -33.07 -29.79
C VAL A 373 14.16 -32.03 -28.76
N SER A 374 15.10 -31.28 -28.19
CA SER A 374 14.83 -30.26 -27.17
C SER A 374 13.81 -29.21 -27.63
N ARG A 375 13.82 -28.88 -28.92
CA ARG A 375 12.88 -27.91 -29.53
C ARG A 375 11.41 -28.37 -29.46
N TYR A 376 11.12 -29.67 -29.35
CA TYR A 376 9.75 -30.17 -29.15
C TYR A 376 9.25 -29.99 -27.71
N PHE A 377 10.17 -29.78 -26.76
CA PHE A 377 9.87 -29.64 -25.33
C PHE A 377 10.22 -28.26 -24.76
N ASP A 378 10.47 -27.30 -25.65
CA ASP A 378 10.85 -25.93 -25.31
C ASP A 378 9.61 -25.02 -25.23
N CYS A 379 9.41 -24.39 -24.07
CA CYS A 379 8.32 -23.44 -23.81
C CYS A 379 8.27 -22.29 -24.81
N VAL A 380 9.40 -21.88 -25.41
CA VAL A 380 9.45 -20.87 -26.47
C VAL A 380 8.55 -21.25 -27.64
N ASN A 381 8.54 -22.53 -28.03
CA ASN A 381 7.75 -23.01 -29.16
C ASN A 381 6.27 -23.18 -28.82
N PHE A 382 5.94 -23.48 -27.57
CA PHE A 382 4.56 -23.50 -27.08
C PHE A 382 3.95 -22.09 -26.95
N ALA A 383 4.76 -21.10 -26.57
CA ALA A 383 4.30 -19.74 -26.27
C ALA A 383 3.58 -19.06 -27.44
N TYR A 384 3.98 -19.34 -28.68
CA TYR A 384 3.32 -18.82 -29.89
C TYR A 384 1.82 -19.11 -29.96
N ALA A 385 1.34 -20.22 -29.38
CA ALA A 385 -0.06 -20.62 -29.44
C ALA A 385 -0.89 -20.15 -28.23
N ILE A 386 -0.25 -19.60 -27.19
CA ILE A 386 -0.92 -19.23 -25.93
C ILE A 386 -1.69 -17.93 -26.11
N LYS A 387 -3.02 -17.99 -25.93
CA LYS A 387 -3.91 -16.82 -25.92
C LYS A 387 -4.27 -16.34 -24.51
N ALA A 388 -4.03 -17.18 -23.50
CA ALA A 388 -4.33 -16.90 -22.10
C ALA A 388 -3.56 -15.66 -21.59
N ARG A 389 -4.15 -14.93 -20.64
CA ARG A 389 -3.44 -13.84 -19.94
C ARG A 389 -2.34 -14.41 -19.05
N ALA A 390 -1.15 -13.84 -19.11
CA ALA A 390 0.04 -14.37 -18.44
C ALA A 390 0.61 -13.40 -17.39
N LEU A 391 0.94 -13.93 -16.21
CA LEU A 391 1.80 -13.27 -15.23
C LEU A 391 3.07 -14.11 -14.99
N VAL A 392 4.22 -13.62 -15.43
CA VAL A 392 5.48 -14.40 -15.39
C VAL A 392 6.54 -13.65 -14.62
N SER A 393 7.29 -14.29 -13.72
CA SER A 393 8.44 -13.65 -13.06
C SER A 393 9.77 -13.99 -13.73
N ALA A 394 10.72 -13.06 -13.65
CA ALA A 394 12.09 -13.26 -14.11
C ALA A 394 13.10 -12.70 -13.10
N GLY A 395 13.91 -13.59 -12.50
CA GLY A 395 14.98 -13.21 -11.57
C GLY A 395 16.25 -12.83 -12.31
N PHE A 396 16.75 -11.61 -12.12
CA PHE A 396 17.91 -11.12 -12.89
C PHE A 396 19.23 -11.81 -12.50
N ILE A 397 19.27 -12.44 -11.33
CA ILE A 397 20.40 -13.23 -10.86
C ILE A 397 20.09 -14.73 -10.80
N ASP A 398 19.00 -15.17 -11.44
CA ASP A 398 18.68 -16.59 -11.54
C ASP A 398 19.61 -17.28 -12.55
N VAL A 399 20.48 -18.16 -12.05
CA VAL A 399 21.42 -18.96 -12.85
C VAL A 399 20.88 -20.37 -13.19
N THR A 400 19.68 -20.69 -12.71
CA THR A 400 18.98 -21.95 -12.97
C THR A 400 18.00 -21.78 -14.13
N CYS A 401 17.13 -20.78 -14.03
CA CYS A 401 16.19 -20.37 -15.08
C CYS A 401 16.58 -18.97 -15.55
N ALA A 402 17.66 -18.91 -16.33
CA ALA A 402 18.29 -17.66 -16.75
C ALA A 402 17.26 -16.66 -17.31
N PRO A 403 17.27 -15.38 -16.90
CA PRO A 403 16.24 -14.42 -17.27
C PRO A 403 16.16 -14.22 -18.80
N GLY A 404 17.27 -14.33 -19.51
CA GLY A 404 17.29 -14.30 -20.99
C GLY A 404 16.46 -15.43 -21.62
N SER A 405 16.46 -16.63 -21.01
CA SER A 405 15.65 -17.77 -21.48
C SER A 405 14.15 -17.54 -21.24
N VAL A 406 13.79 -16.99 -20.07
CA VAL A 406 12.41 -16.64 -19.72
C VAL A 406 11.87 -15.57 -20.67
N TYR A 407 12.65 -14.51 -20.91
CA TYR A 407 12.26 -13.45 -21.83
C TYR A 407 12.14 -13.95 -23.28
N ALA A 408 12.99 -14.88 -23.73
CA ALA A 408 12.85 -15.49 -25.06
C ALA A 408 11.47 -16.16 -25.26
N ALA A 409 10.95 -16.84 -24.22
CA ALA A 409 9.61 -17.44 -24.27
C ALA A 409 8.50 -16.39 -24.15
N CYS A 410 8.62 -15.45 -23.20
CA CYS A 410 7.63 -14.40 -22.99
C CYS A 410 7.47 -13.48 -24.22
N ASN A 411 8.56 -13.14 -24.91
CA ASN A 411 8.52 -12.19 -26.01
C ASN A 411 7.75 -12.72 -27.23
N VAL A 412 7.65 -14.04 -27.40
CA VAL A 412 6.87 -14.68 -28.47
C VAL A 412 5.48 -15.15 -28.03
N LEU A 413 5.15 -15.01 -26.74
CA LEU A 413 3.82 -15.31 -26.21
C LEU A 413 2.77 -14.38 -26.84
N ALA A 414 1.75 -14.98 -27.47
CA ALA A 414 0.77 -14.27 -28.29
C ALA A 414 -0.32 -13.52 -27.49
N GLY A 415 -0.77 -14.09 -26.37
CA GLY A 415 -1.74 -13.49 -25.45
C GLY A 415 -1.20 -12.29 -24.64
N PRO A 416 -2.09 -11.61 -23.88
CA PRO A 416 -1.71 -10.52 -22.98
C PRO A 416 -0.74 -11.03 -21.91
N LYS A 417 0.33 -10.28 -21.64
CA LYS A 417 1.37 -10.70 -20.68
C LYS A 417 1.89 -9.55 -19.84
N ARG A 418 2.23 -9.84 -18.58
CA ARG A 418 3.05 -9.01 -17.71
C ARG A 418 4.24 -9.85 -17.23
N VAL A 419 5.45 -9.38 -17.50
CA VAL A 419 6.67 -9.94 -16.92
C VAL A 419 7.04 -9.11 -15.68
N PHE A 420 7.15 -9.77 -14.53
CA PHE A 420 7.47 -9.17 -13.24
C PHE A 420 8.95 -9.42 -12.91
N ASP A 421 9.76 -8.37 -12.96
CA ASP A 421 11.20 -8.48 -12.73
C ASP A 421 11.52 -8.56 -11.23
N THR A 422 12.12 -9.68 -10.82
CA THR A 422 12.61 -9.86 -9.45
C THR A 422 14.12 -9.60 -9.42
N VAL A 423 14.48 -8.34 -9.60
CA VAL A 423 15.86 -7.85 -9.87
C VAL A 423 16.94 -8.45 -8.94
N ARG A 424 16.63 -8.61 -7.64
CA ARG A 424 17.59 -9.08 -6.62
C ARG A 424 17.49 -10.55 -6.29
N HIS A 425 16.65 -11.32 -7.00
CA HIS A 425 16.36 -12.70 -6.65
C HIS A 425 16.93 -13.68 -7.68
N GLY A 426 17.48 -14.78 -7.17
CA GLY A 426 17.89 -15.94 -7.94
C GLY A 426 16.73 -16.91 -8.14
N HIS A 427 17.02 -18.22 -8.12
CA HIS A 427 16.01 -19.26 -8.28
C HIS A 427 15.17 -19.46 -6.99
N ALA A 428 14.21 -18.57 -6.75
CA ALA A 428 13.41 -18.56 -5.53
C ALA A 428 11.97 -18.04 -5.74
N HIS A 429 11.11 -18.29 -4.75
CA HIS A 429 9.83 -17.58 -4.63
C HIS A 429 10.08 -16.19 -4.04
N ALA A 430 10.22 -15.19 -4.91
CA ALA A 430 10.40 -13.81 -4.48
C ALA A 430 9.15 -13.32 -3.73
N PRO A 431 9.27 -12.77 -2.50
CA PRO A 431 8.13 -12.26 -1.74
C PRO A 431 7.31 -11.19 -2.48
N GLU A 432 7.94 -10.41 -3.36
CA GLU A 432 7.28 -9.44 -4.22
C GLU A 432 6.36 -10.13 -5.24
N PHE A 433 6.83 -11.19 -5.90
CA PHE A 433 6.01 -11.93 -6.85
C PHE A 433 4.87 -12.69 -6.16
N THR A 434 5.11 -13.25 -4.97
CA THR A 434 4.06 -13.90 -4.17
C THR A 434 2.90 -12.94 -3.87
N ARG A 435 3.20 -11.65 -3.61
CA ARG A 435 2.19 -10.60 -3.37
C ARG A 435 1.39 -10.24 -4.63
N GLU A 436 1.93 -10.47 -5.82
CA GLU A 436 1.27 -10.18 -7.10
C GLU A 436 0.48 -11.37 -7.64
N VAL A 437 0.99 -12.59 -7.43
CA VAL A 437 0.43 -13.78 -8.06
C VAL A 437 -0.89 -14.22 -7.43
N GLN A 438 -1.04 -14.06 -6.11
CA GLN A 438 -2.30 -14.44 -5.42
C GLN A 438 -3.47 -13.54 -5.84
N PRO A 439 -3.34 -12.19 -5.83
CA PRO A 439 -4.38 -11.32 -6.37
C PRO A 439 -4.69 -11.60 -7.84
N PHE A 440 -3.68 -11.86 -8.67
CA PHE A 440 -3.89 -12.23 -10.08
C PHE A 440 -4.73 -13.50 -10.23
N ILE A 441 -4.38 -14.58 -9.50
CA ILE A 441 -5.16 -15.83 -9.55
C ILE A 441 -6.58 -15.61 -9.04
N HIS A 442 -6.75 -14.85 -7.95
CA HIS A 442 -8.07 -14.57 -7.39
C HIS A 442 -8.95 -13.77 -8.36
N ASP A 443 -8.42 -12.70 -8.96
CA ASP A 443 -9.10 -11.88 -9.96
C ASP A 443 -9.58 -12.72 -11.16
N GLU A 444 -8.68 -13.54 -11.72
CA GLU A 444 -8.99 -14.41 -12.87
C GLU A 444 -9.99 -15.52 -12.54
N LEU A 445 -10.04 -15.96 -11.27
CA LEU A 445 -11.06 -16.89 -10.78
C LEU A 445 -12.36 -16.19 -10.34
N GLY A 446 -12.40 -14.85 -10.31
CA GLY A 446 -13.51 -14.08 -9.75
C GLY A 446 -13.73 -14.34 -8.25
N LEU A 447 -12.64 -14.60 -7.52
CA LEU A 447 -12.61 -14.67 -6.07
C LEU A 447 -12.28 -13.29 -5.51
N ALA A 448 -13.12 -12.77 -4.62
CA ALA A 448 -12.71 -11.64 -3.79
C ALA A 448 -11.66 -12.16 -2.79
N GLY A 449 -10.39 -11.80 -2.96
CA GLY A 449 -9.41 -11.82 -1.88
C GLY A 449 -9.43 -10.46 -1.17
N ASP A 450 -8.91 -10.39 0.06
CA ASP A 450 -8.84 -9.12 0.79
C ASP A 450 -8.02 -8.10 -0.03
N VAL A 451 -8.70 -7.05 -0.54
CA VAL A 451 -8.09 -6.06 -1.46
C VAL A 451 -6.88 -5.39 -0.83
N ARG A 452 -6.84 -5.29 0.50
CA ARG A 452 -5.82 -4.59 1.28
C ARG A 452 -4.50 -5.33 1.26
N LEU A 453 -4.48 -6.62 0.91
CA LEU A 453 -3.27 -7.40 0.68
C LEU A 453 -2.62 -7.13 -0.69
N GLY A 454 -3.37 -6.52 -1.62
CA GLY A 454 -2.89 -6.07 -2.94
C GLY A 454 -1.99 -4.83 -2.86
N ALA A 455 -1.62 -4.26 -4.01
CA ALA A 455 -0.76 -3.07 -4.09
C ALA A 455 -1.39 -1.86 -3.37
N LEU A 456 -0.56 -1.06 -2.69
CA LEU A 456 -1.01 0.20 -2.08
C LEU A 456 -1.25 1.25 -3.17
N LYS A 457 -2.22 2.14 -2.93
CA LYS A 457 -2.46 3.29 -3.79
C LYS A 457 -1.32 4.30 -3.61
N ASP A 458 -0.78 4.81 -4.71
CA ASP A 458 0.24 5.85 -4.69
C ASP A 458 -0.25 7.13 -5.39
N LEU A 459 0.58 8.17 -5.40
CA LEU A 459 0.23 9.47 -5.98
C LEU A 459 -0.05 9.43 -7.49
N ASN A 460 0.43 8.41 -8.20
CA ASN A 460 0.23 8.20 -9.63
C ASN A 460 -0.82 7.13 -9.95
N GLY A 461 -1.49 6.60 -8.91
CA GLY A 461 -2.61 5.68 -9.06
C GLY A 461 -3.79 6.31 -9.81
N TYR A 462 -4.79 5.49 -10.12
CA TYR A 462 -6.05 5.98 -10.68
C TYR A 462 -7.00 6.43 -9.56
N PHE A 463 -7.53 7.65 -9.67
CA PHE A 463 -8.44 8.28 -8.73
C PHE A 463 -9.77 8.60 -9.42
N PRO A 464 -10.63 7.58 -9.62
CA PRO A 464 -11.96 7.82 -10.17
C PRO A 464 -12.81 8.61 -9.18
N PHE A 465 -13.67 9.48 -9.71
CA PHE A 465 -14.75 10.09 -8.95
C PHE A 465 -16.07 9.57 -9.51
N ASN A 466 -16.91 8.98 -8.67
CA ASN A 466 -18.25 8.55 -9.05
C ASN A 466 -19.25 9.52 -8.43
N PRO A 467 -19.80 10.49 -9.19
CA PRO A 467 -20.77 11.43 -8.66
C PRO A 467 -21.95 10.73 -7.99
N PRO A 468 -22.35 11.13 -6.77
CA PRO A 468 -23.57 10.61 -6.16
C PRO A 468 -24.78 10.82 -7.08
N PRO A 469 -25.76 9.89 -7.09
CA PRO A 469 -26.84 9.91 -8.07
C PRO A 469 -27.89 11.02 -7.82
N THR A 470 -27.91 11.61 -6.62
CA THR A 470 -28.89 12.63 -6.22
C THR A 470 -28.23 13.81 -5.50
N SER A 471 -28.90 14.96 -5.52
CA SER A 471 -28.44 16.17 -4.81
C SER A 471 -28.35 15.98 -3.30
N GLU A 472 -29.25 15.19 -2.71
CA GLU A 472 -29.20 14.84 -1.28
C GLU A 472 -27.97 13.98 -0.95
N ALA A 473 -27.68 12.96 -1.78
CA ALA A 473 -26.50 12.13 -1.61
C ALA A 473 -25.21 12.94 -1.82
N TRP A 474 -25.21 13.87 -2.77
CA TRP A 474 -24.11 14.82 -2.97
C TRP A 474 -23.95 15.75 -1.76
N ALA A 475 -25.02 16.27 -1.17
CA ALA A 475 -24.93 17.12 0.01
C ALA A 475 -24.19 16.42 1.16
N LYS A 476 -24.61 15.18 1.50
CA LYS A 476 -23.97 14.35 2.54
C LYS A 476 -22.51 14.04 2.21
N ARG A 477 -22.22 13.63 0.97
CA ARG A 477 -20.84 13.34 0.54
C ARG A 477 -19.96 14.60 0.57
N SER A 478 -20.46 15.73 0.08
CA SER A 478 -19.72 16.98 0.03
C SER A 478 -19.39 17.51 1.42
N GLU A 479 -20.29 17.36 2.40
CA GLU A 479 -20.01 17.72 3.79
C GLU A 479 -18.89 16.84 4.37
N ARG A 480 -18.96 15.51 4.16
CA ARG A 480 -17.94 14.57 4.62
C ARG A 480 -16.57 14.91 4.04
N VAL A 481 -16.46 15.13 2.73
CA VAL A 481 -15.17 15.42 2.09
C VAL A 481 -14.64 16.81 2.49
N ARG A 482 -15.51 17.82 2.69
CA ARG A 482 -15.07 19.11 3.25
C ARG A 482 -14.53 18.95 4.68
N ARG A 483 -15.21 18.17 5.53
CA ARG A 483 -14.73 17.86 6.88
C ARG A 483 -13.41 17.10 6.82
N GLN A 484 -13.25 16.14 5.90
CA GLN A 484 -11.99 15.43 5.66
C GLN A 484 -10.85 16.40 5.33
N LEU A 485 -11.05 17.34 4.41
CA LEU A 485 -10.07 18.38 4.10
C LEU A 485 -9.73 19.21 5.34
N LEU A 486 -10.72 19.70 6.07
CA LEU A 486 -10.47 20.53 7.27
C LEU A 486 -9.71 19.76 8.35
N VAL A 487 -10.09 18.52 8.65
CA VAL A 487 -9.42 17.70 9.68
C VAL A 487 -7.98 17.36 9.29
N THR A 488 -7.77 16.82 8.09
CA THR A 488 -6.47 16.30 7.62
C THR A 488 -5.46 17.41 7.30
N LEU A 489 -5.94 18.61 6.98
CA LEU A 489 -5.09 19.81 6.80
C LEU A 489 -4.81 20.54 8.10
N GLY A 490 -5.25 20.01 9.24
CA GLY A 490 -4.98 20.62 10.54
C GLY A 490 -5.95 21.74 10.93
N LEU A 491 -6.98 22.01 10.13
CA LEU A 491 -7.88 23.16 10.21
C LEU A 491 -9.23 22.88 10.91
N TRP A 492 -9.39 21.72 11.56
CA TRP A 492 -10.58 21.39 12.36
C TRP A 492 -10.21 21.14 13.82
N PRO A 493 -10.77 21.90 14.79
CA PRO A 493 -11.51 23.15 14.57
C PRO A 493 -10.63 24.23 13.91
N MET A 494 -11.26 25.23 13.29
CA MET A 494 -10.53 26.29 12.56
C MET A 494 -9.61 27.07 13.52
N PRO A 495 -8.30 27.19 13.21
CA PRO A 495 -7.37 27.96 14.03
C PRO A 495 -7.81 29.40 14.26
N ALA A 496 -7.40 30.02 15.36
CA ALA A 496 -7.73 31.41 15.65
C ALA A 496 -7.22 32.34 14.55
N LYS A 497 -8.13 33.19 14.04
CA LYS A 497 -7.81 34.26 13.09
C LYS A 497 -7.28 35.48 13.83
N THR A 498 -6.02 35.43 14.27
CA THR A 498 -5.35 36.54 14.96
C THR A 498 -5.27 37.81 14.09
N PRO A 499 -4.93 38.99 14.62
CA PRO A 499 -4.65 40.16 13.79
C PRO A 499 -3.62 39.85 12.68
N LEU A 500 -3.84 40.36 11.47
CA LEU A 500 -2.92 40.14 10.33
C LEU A 500 -1.59 40.89 10.50
N ASN A 501 -1.59 42.03 11.19
CA ASN A 501 -0.41 42.91 11.29
C ASN A 501 0.21 43.21 9.92
N ALA A 502 -0.65 43.50 8.94
CA ALA A 502 -0.24 43.65 7.55
C ALA A 502 0.55 44.93 7.31
N VAL A 503 1.66 44.80 6.59
CA VAL A 503 2.49 45.92 6.14
C VAL A 503 2.45 45.95 4.61
N ILE A 504 2.08 47.11 4.07
CA ILE A 504 2.08 47.41 2.63
C ILE A 504 3.09 48.54 2.40
N HIS A 505 4.12 48.32 1.60
CA HIS A 505 5.18 49.30 1.39
C HIS A 505 5.79 49.24 -0.02
N GLY A 506 6.73 50.15 -0.31
CA GLY A 506 7.51 50.11 -1.55
C GLY A 506 6.69 50.26 -2.83
N LYS A 507 5.75 51.21 -2.87
CA LYS A 507 4.85 51.43 -4.02
C LYS A 507 5.61 51.79 -5.30
N ILE A 508 5.38 51.01 -6.35
CA ILE A 508 5.91 51.23 -7.71
C ILE A 508 4.74 51.58 -8.63
N ASP A 509 4.83 52.73 -9.31
CA ASP A 509 3.86 53.17 -10.31
C ASP A 509 4.27 52.65 -11.70
N ARG A 510 3.35 52.00 -12.42
CA ARG A 510 3.55 51.45 -13.77
C ARG A 510 2.50 51.98 -14.74
N ASP A 511 2.13 53.25 -14.57
CA ASP A 511 1.19 54.03 -15.40
C ASP A 511 -0.28 53.61 -15.28
N ASP A 512 -0.63 52.38 -15.63
CA ASP A 512 -2.01 51.85 -15.61
C ASP A 512 -2.32 50.98 -14.38
N TYR A 513 -1.29 50.55 -13.65
CA TYR A 513 -1.41 49.87 -12.36
C TYR A 513 -0.28 50.28 -11.39
N THR A 514 -0.42 49.89 -10.12
CA THR A 514 0.64 50.00 -9.11
C THR A 514 0.96 48.65 -8.51
N VAL A 515 2.20 48.45 -8.07
CA VAL A 515 2.65 47.24 -7.36
C VAL A 515 3.23 47.63 -6.01
N GLU A 516 2.83 46.93 -4.95
CA GLU A 516 3.29 47.15 -3.59
C GLU A 516 3.77 45.83 -2.97
N LYS A 517 4.74 45.93 -2.07
CA LYS A 517 5.29 44.82 -1.28
C LYS A 517 4.37 44.58 -0.09
N VAL A 518 4.04 43.34 0.20
CA VAL A 518 3.13 42.99 1.30
C VAL A 518 3.69 41.83 2.11
N TYR A 519 3.68 41.99 3.43
CA TYR A 519 3.78 40.87 4.35
C TYR A 519 2.80 41.00 5.51
N PHE A 520 2.34 39.88 6.05
CA PHE A 520 1.43 39.81 7.20
C PHE A 520 1.55 38.45 7.90
N GLU A 521 1.03 38.35 9.12
CA GLU A 521 1.05 37.12 9.92
C GLU A 521 -0.15 36.21 9.61
N SER A 522 0.12 34.96 9.22
CA SER A 522 -0.91 33.91 9.15
C SER A 522 -1.13 33.25 10.51
N VAL A 523 -0.05 33.09 11.26
CA VAL A 523 0.04 32.74 12.68
C VAL A 523 1.02 33.75 13.30
N PRO A 524 0.86 34.22 14.55
CA PRO A 524 1.80 35.18 15.14
C PRO A 524 3.26 34.75 14.96
N GLY A 525 4.07 35.60 14.33
CA GLY A 525 5.48 35.33 13.97
C GLY A 525 5.71 34.49 12.70
N PHE A 526 4.68 33.94 12.05
CA PHE A 526 4.78 33.23 10.77
C PHE A 526 4.15 34.06 9.64
N PHE A 527 4.98 34.43 8.66
CA PHE A 527 4.63 35.45 7.69
C PHE A 527 4.25 34.89 6.32
N VAL A 528 3.19 35.46 5.75
CA VAL A 528 2.88 35.39 4.32
C VAL A 528 3.47 36.61 3.64
N THR A 529 4.10 36.40 2.50
CA THR A 529 4.78 37.43 1.71
C THR A 529 4.23 37.46 0.29
N GLY A 530 4.25 38.61 -0.38
CA GLY A 530 3.75 38.73 -1.74
C GLY A 530 3.79 40.15 -2.30
N ASN A 531 3.22 40.30 -3.49
CA ASN A 531 2.98 41.60 -4.10
C ASN A 531 1.49 41.85 -4.35
N LEU A 532 1.08 43.09 -4.13
CA LEU A 532 -0.28 43.58 -4.34
C LEU A 532 -0.30 44.48 -5.58
N TYR A 533 -1.08 44.08 -6.58
CA TYR A 533 -1.28 44.81 -7.82
C TYR A 533 -2.63 45.51 -7.78
N ARG A 534 -2.67 46.80 -8.08
CA ARG A 534 -3.88 47.63 -8.04
C ARG A 534 -4.09 48.38 -9.35
N PRO A 535 -5.32 48.43 -9.88
CA PRO A 535 -5.62 49.26 -11.04
C PRO A 535 -5.48 50.74 -10.69
N LYS A 536 -4.94 51.52 -11.62
CA LYS A 536 -4.92 52.98 -11.50
C LYS A 536 -6.17 53.58 -12.15
N GLY A 537 -6.64 54.71 -11.61
CA GLY A 537 -7.75 55.47 -12.20
C GLY A 537 -9.15 54.85 -12.07
N LYS A 538 -9.28 53.66 -11.46
CA LYS A 538 -10.57 53.04 -11.11
C LYS A 538 -11.01 53.47 -9.71
N LYS A 539 -12.31 53.66 -9.51
CA LYS A 539 -12.93 54.04 -8.23
C LYS A 539 -14.11 53.12 -7.92
N GLY A 540 -14.46 53.00 -6.64
CA GLY A 540 -15.53 52.13 -6.16
C GLY A 540 -15.04 50.71 -5.85
N PRO A 541 -15.94 49.79 -5.47
CA PRO A 541 -15.58 48.42 -5.11
C PRO A 541 -15.10 47.63 -6.34
N LEU A 542 -13.88 47.12 -6.27
CA LEU A 542 -13.16 46.44 -7.36
C LEU A 542 -13.12 44.93 -7.12
N PRO A 543 -13.25 44.07 -8.14
CA PRO A 543 -13.05 42.64 -7.97
C PRO A 543 -11.68 42.32 -7.38
N GLY A 544 -11.62 41.33 -6.50
CA GLY A 544 -10.38 40.82 -5.93
C GLY A 544 -9.95 39.51 -6.59
N VAL A 545 -8.66 39.30 -6.79
CA VAL A 545 -8.10 38.02 -7.24
C VAL A 545 -6.93 37.58 -6.37
N LEU A 546 -6.99 36.34 -5.88
CA LEU A 546 -5.86 35.66 -5.26
C LEU A 546 -5.10 34.85 -6.29
N TYR A 547 -3.76 34.95 -6.26
CA TYR A 547 -2.88 34.21 -7.15
C TYR A 547 -1.78 33.44 -6.39
N PRO A 548 -2.08 32.23 -5.87
CA PRO A 548 -1.04 31.28 -5.48
C PRO A 548 -0.26 30.77 -6.70
N HIS A 549 1.07 30.84 -6.65
CA HIS A 549 1.90 30.21 -7.69
C HIS A 549 2.16 28.72 -7.40
N GLY A 550 2.63 28.01 -8.43
CA GLY A 550 3.14 26.64 -8.34
C GLY A 550 4.68 26.58 -8.27
N HIS A 551 5.24 25.43 -8.62
CA HIS A 551 6.68 25.14 -8.45
C HIS A 551 7.60 25.73 -9.54
N TRP A 552 7.44 27.03 -9.85
CA TRP A 552 8.45 27.78 -10.62
C TRP A 552 9.75 27.87 -9.81
N GLU A 553 10.90 27.83 -10.47
CA GLU A 553 12.20 27.62 -9.80
C GLU A 553 12.48 28.67 -8.73
N GLN A 554 12.18 29.94 -9.04
CA GLN A 554 12.37 31.07 -8.13
C GLN A 554 11.04 31.64 -7.60
N GLY A 555 9.93 30.90 -7.72
CA GLY A 555 8.59 31.35 -7.32
C GLY A 555 8.23 32.69 -7.99
N ARG A 556 7.72 33.65 -7.23
CA ARG A 556 7.38 35.01 -7.72
C ARG A 556 8.53 35.74 -8.44
N PHE A 557 9.79 35.36 -8.20
CA PHE A 557 10.97 35.96 -8.85
C PHE A 557 11.39 35.29 -10.16
N ASP A 558 10.61 34.32 -10.67
CA ASP A 558 11.00 33.50 -11.81
C ASP A 558 11.25 34.30 -13.11
N ASP A 559 12.28 33.86 -13.83
CA ASP A 559 12.66 34.32 -15.15
C ASP A 559 13.01 33.10 -16.01
N SER A 560 12.09 32.69 -16.87
CA SER A 560 12.27 31.53 -17.74
C SER A 560 13.36 31.72 -18.80
N GLY A 561 13.85 32.96 -18.98
CA GLY A 561 14.93 33.30 -19.89
C GLY A 561 14.48 33.40 -21.36
N ILE A 562 15.06 34.36 -22.08
CA ILE A 562 14.60 34.76 -23.42
C ILE A 562 14.63 33.62 -24.47
N LYS A 563 15.57 32.68 -24.35
CA LYS A 563 15.68 31.54 -25.27
C LYS A 563 14.49 30.59 -25.14
N THR A 564 14.10 30.28 -23.90
CA THR A 564 12.93 29.44 -23.60
C THR A 564 11.67 30.10 -24.13
N VAL A 565 11.49 31.39 -23.85
CA VAL A 565 10.30 32.14 -24.24
C VAL A 565 10.17 32.25 -25.75
N ARG A 566 11.25 32.54 -26.50
CA ARG A 566 11.19 32.57 -27.97
C ARG A 566 10.79 31.22 -28.56
N LYS A 567 11.18 30.11 -27.93
CA LYS A 567 10.73 28.78 -28.33
C LYS A 567 9.23 28.60 -28.06
N GLU A 568 8.75 29.03 -26.90
CA GLU A 568 7.32 28.99 -26.55
C GLU A 568 6.47 29.87 -27.49
N ILE A 569 6.97 31.05 -27.86
CA ILE A 569 6.35 31.92 -28.88
C ILE A 569 6.28 31.21 -30.23
N SER A 570 7.37 30.54 -30.66
CA SER A 570 7.41 29.85 -31.95
C SER A 570 6.40 28.70 -32.08
N ILE A 571 5.95 28.14 -30.95
CA ILE A 571 4.93 27.07 -30.92
C ILE A 571 3.54 27.59 -30.50
N GLY A 572 3.37 28.92 -30.35
CA GLY A 572 2.11 29.56 -29.96
C GLY A 572 1.72 29.37 -28.49
N ALA A 573 2.63 28.89 -27.64
CA ALA A 573 2.38 28.79 -26.21
C ALA A 573 2.41 30.18 -25.56
N GLU A 574 3.37 31.02 -25.95
CA GLU A 574 3.50 32.40 -25.48
C GLU A 574 3.33 33.42 -26.60
N ARG A 575 3.10 34.67 -26.22
CA ARG A 575 2.91 35.78 -27.16
C ARG A 575 3.96 36.88 -27.05
N PHE A 576 4.46 37.14 -25.85
CA PHE A 576 5.32 38.29 -25.55
C PHE A 576 6.63 37.88 -24.88
N GLU A 577 7.70 38.63 -25.14
CA GLU A 577 9.03 38.30 -24.61
C GLU A 577 9.13 38.55 -23.11
N GLU A 578 8.71 39.72 -22.60
CA GLU A 578 8.76 39.98 -21.15
C GLU A 578 7.63 39.22 -20.42
N GLY A 579 6.41 39.22 -20.98
CA GLY A 579 5.29 38.36 -20.61
C GLY A 579 5.66 36.90 -20.35
N GLY A 580 6.25 36.25 -21.35
CA GLY A 580 6.64 34.84 -21.26
C GLY A 580 7.83 34.60 -20.33
N ARG A 581 8.68 35.60 -20.07
CA ARG A 581 9.79 35.42 -19.11
C ARG A 581 9.28 35.31 -17.68
N SER A 582 8.19 35.98 -17.34
CA SER A 582 7.55 35.85 -16.04
C SER A 582 6.02 35.81 -16.18
N PRO A 583 5.46 34.64 -16.54
CA PRO A 583 4.02 34.48 -16.68
C PRO A 583 3.27 34.76 -15.37
N LEU A 584 3.95 34.61 -14.22
CA LEU A 584 3.43 34.93 -12.89
C LEU A 584 3.17 36.42 -12.69
N GLN A 585 4.03 37.28 -13.21
CA GLN A 585 3.82 38.73 -13.21
C GLN A 585 2.81 39.12 -14.30
N SER A 586 2.92 38.54 -15.51
CA SER A 586 2.02 38.84 -16.63
C SER A 586 0.54 38.70 -16.24
N ILE A 587 0.19 37.61 -15.55
CA ILE A 587 -1.20 37.38 -15.12
C ILE A 587 -1.68 38.43 -14.11
N CYS A 588 -0.83 38.85 -13.18
CA CYS A 588 -1.17 39.86 -12.19
C CYS A 588 -1.34 41.24 -12.82
N VAL A 589 -0.45 41.60 -13.74
CA VAL A 589 -0.50 42.86 -14.47
C VAL A 589 -1.75 42.93 -15.32
N GLN A 590 -2.05 41.90 -16.10
CA GLN A 590 -3.23 41.90 -16.96
C GLN A 590 -4.52 41.98 -16.15
N MET A 591 -4.64 41.25 -15.04
CA MET A 591 -5.80 41.35 -14.15
C MET A 591 -5.94 42.75 -13.52
N ALA A 592 -4.84 43.40 -13.16
CA ALA A 592 -4.86 44.79 -12.69
C ALA A 592 -5.34 45.73 -13.81
N ARG A 593 -4.86 45.58 -15.05
CA ARG A 593 -5.34 46.33 -16.23
C ARG A 593 -6.84 46.10 -16.49
N MET A 594 -7.33 44.89 -16.23
CA MET A 594 -8.76 44.54 -16.31
C MET A 594 -9.61 45.16 -15.19
N GLY A 595 -8.99 45.84 -14.20
CA GLY A 595 -9.68 46.53 -13.12
C GLY A 595 -9.80 45.74 -11.82
N CYS A 596 -9.03 44.65 -11.66
CA CYS A 596 -9.04 43.82 -10.45
C CYS A 596 -7.90 44.18 -9.49
N VAL A 597 -8.14 44.09 -8.18
CA VAL A 597 -7.08 44.10 -7.16
C VAL A 597 -6.54 42.68 -7.03
N VAL A 598 -5.24 42.48 -7.25
CA VAL A 598 -4.63 41.15 -7.27
C VAL A 598 -3.62 41.01 -6.14
N PHE A 599 -3.77 39.98 -5.33
CA PHE A 599 -2.74 39.60 -4.36
C PHE A 599 -2.08 38.29 -4.77
N HIS A 600 -0.80 38.41 -5.15
CA HIS A 600 0.06 37.29 -5.50
C HIS A 600 0.99 36.99 -4.33
N TYR A 601 0.84 35.82 -3.72
CA TYR A 601 1.56 35.44 -2.51
C TYR A 601 2.45 34.22 -2.73
N ASP A 602 3.47 34.14 -1.89
CA ASP A 602 4.52 33.14 -1.97
C ASP A 602 4.08 31.81 -1.33
N MET A 603 4.43 30.71 -2.00
CA MET A 603 4.40 29.38 -1.38
C MET A 603 5.43 29.30 -0.25
N ILE A 604 5.16 28.47 0.76
CA ILE A 604 6.12 28.22 1.84
C ILE A 604 7.43 27.68 1.27
N GLY A 605 8.56 28.31 1.59
CA GLY A 605 9.89 27.96 1.11
C GLY A 605 10.24 28.52 -0.26
N TYR A 606 9.44 29.42 -0.82
CA TYR A 606 9.73 30.14 -2.06
C TYR A 606 9.84 31.65 -1.84
N ALA A 607 10.57 32.31 -2.74
CA ALA A 607 10.78 33.76 -2.75
C ALA A 607 11.14 34.29 -1.35
N ASP A 608 10.28 35.10 -0.73
CA ASP A 608 10.52 35.71 0.59
C ASP A 608 9.98 34.88 1.76
N SER A 609 9.19 33.83 1.51
CA SER A 609 8.59 32.97 2.53
C SER A 609 9.56 31.86 2.96
N LEU A 610 10.66 32.22 3.63
CA LEU A 610 11.77 31.30 3.90
C LEU A 610 11.82 30.72 5.33
N GLN A 611 10.92 31.14 6.23
CA GLN A 611 10.93 30.69 7.64
C GLN A 611 10.84 29.16 7.79
N ILE A 612 10.10 28.50 6.90
CA ILE A 612 10.19 27.06 6.67
C ILE A 612 10.86 26.87 5.30
N PRO A 613 12.12 26.37 5.25
CA PRO A 613 12.92 26.41 4.04
C PRO A 613 12.44 25.39 3.00
N ARG A 614 12.74 25.64 1.73
CA ARG A 614 12.39 24.76 0.58
C ARG A 614 12.81 23.31 0.77
N ALA A 615 13.96 23.08 1.42
CA ALA A 615 14.47 21.75 1.71
C ALA A 615 13.54 20.93 2.62
N ILE A 616 12.74 21.60 3.46
CA ILE A 616 11.72 20.97 4.31
C ILE A 616 10.36 21.00 3.61
N SER A 617 9.90 22.15 3.10
CA SER A 617 8.55 22.26 2.55
C SER A 617 8.34 21.49 1.23
N HIS A 618 9.37 21.39 0.38
CA HIS A 618 9.29 20.76 -0.95
C HIS A 618 10.31 19.63 -1.17
N GLY A 619 11.44 19.71 -0.47
CA GLY A 619 12.60 18.83 -0.62
C GLY A 619 12.71 17.69 0.40
N PHE A 620 11.74 17.54 1.31
CA PHE A 620 11.82 16.54 2.37
C PHE A 620 11.93 15.13 1.77
N SER A 621 13.02 14.45 2.14
CA SER A 621 13.34 13.12 1.59
C SER A 621 13.63 12.09 2.67
N LYS A 622 14.10 12.50 3.86
CA LYS A 622 14.45 11.60 4.96
C LYS A 622 13.86 12.08 6.28
N GLN A 623 13.45 11.14 7.12
CA GLN A 623 13.04 11.39 8.50
C GLN A 623 14.17 12.09 9.28
N ARG A 624 13.77 12.92 10.25
CA ARG A 624 14.65 13.70 11.14
C ARG A 624 14.49 13.15 12.56
N PRO A 625 15.26 12.12 12.99
CA PRO A 625 15.06 11.49 14.30
C PRO A 625 15.16 12.47 15.49
N ASP A 626 15.95 13.52 15.37
CA ASP A 626 16.06 14.61 16.34
C ASP A 626 14.78 15.48 16.47
N MET A 627 13.85 15.34 15.52
CA MET A 627 12.53 15.97 15.52
C MET A 627 11.41 15.02 15.97
N ASN A 628 11.70 13.75 16.23
CA ASN A 628 10.73 12.75 16.66
C ASN A 628 10.76 12.64 18.19
N THR A 629 10.24 13.66 18.88
CA THR A 629 10.26 13.77 20.35
C THR A 629 8.87 14.12 20.88
N LEU A 630 8.61 13.78 22.15
CA LEU A 630 7.29 13.96 22.76
C LEU A 630 6.91 15.42 23.04
N GLU A 631 7.86 16.35 23.17
CA GLU A 631 7.56 17.72 23.63
C GLU A 631 8.12 18.83 22.71
N ASN A 632 8.93 18.51 21.68
CA ASN A 632 9.58 19.50 20.81
C ASN A 632 9.81 18.96 19.39
N TRP A 633 8.73 18.56 18.73
CA TRP A 633 8.80 17.94 17.42
C TRP A 633 8.81 18.94 16.25
N GLY A 634 9.25 18.46 15.09
CA GLY A 634 9.19 19.18 13.82
C GLY A 634 8.21 18.54 12.82
N LEU A 635 8.00 19.19 11.68
CA LEU A 635 7.20 18.69 10.56
C LEU A 635 7.66 17.30 10.11
N PHE A 636 6.71 16.50 9.63
CA PHE A 636 6.89 15.11 9.17
C PHE A 636 7.30 14.10 10.25
N SER A 637 7.43 14.52 11.51
CA SER A 637 7.56 13.61 12.64
C SER A 637 6.25 12.86 12.90
N PRO A 638 6.28 11.72 13.60
CA PRO A 638 5.07 11.04 14.06
C PRO A 638 4.13 11.96 14.85
N GLN A 639 4.67 12.83 15.71
CA GLN A 639 3.89 13.79 16.51
C GLN A 639 3.19 14.82 15.63
N ALA A 640 3.91 15.42 14.67
CA ALA A 640 3.30 16.37 13.75
C ALA A 640 2.14 15.71 12.98
N GLU A 641 2.35 14.48 12.49
CA GLU A 641 1.33 13.74 11.75
C GLU A 641 0.16 13.27 12.65
N SER A 642 0.40 12.90 13.91
CA SER A 642 -0.66 12.52 14.87
C SER A 642 -1.54 13.70 15.28
N HIS A 643 -1.07 14.94 15.07
CA HIS A 643 -1.85 16.18 15.25
C HIS A 643 -2.32 16.83 13.92
N TYR A 644 -2.08 16.19 12.77
CA TYR A 644 -2.34 16.72 11.42
C TYR A 644 -1.66 18.07 11.14
N GLN A 645 -0.43 18.24 11.61
CA GLN A 645 0.43 19.38 11.32
C GLN A 645 1.27 19.08 10.08
N SER A 646 0.95 19.73 8.96
CA SER A 646 1.61 19.49 7.68
C SER A 646 1.92 20.79 6.94
N VAL A 647 2.89 20.72 6.02
CA VAL A 647 3.23 21.85 5.13
C VAL A 647 2.02 22.24 4.28
N MET A 648 1.27 21.26 3.76
CA MET A 648 0.04 21.51 3.01
C MET A 648 -1.02 22.23 3.87
N GLY A 649 -1.15 21.85 5.14
CA GLY A 649 -2.02 22.51 6.11
C GLY A 649 -1.64 23.96 6.36
N LEU A 650 -0.36 24.22 6.65
CA LEU A 650 0.17 25.59 6.81
C LEU A 650 -0.03 26.44 5.55
N GLN A 651 0.21 25.87 4.38
CA GLN A 651 0.04 26.57 3.11
C GLN A 651 -1.44 26.87 2.81
N THR A 652 -2.34 25.97 3.19
CA THR A 652 -3.79 26.20 3.10
C THR A 652 -4.23 27.30 4.08
N LEU A 653 -3.68 27.32 5.29
CA LEU A 653 -3.92 28.42 6.24
C LEU A 653 -3.40 29.74 5.67
N ASN A 654 -2.20 29.79 5.09
CA ASN A 654 -1.69 30.98 4.40
C ASN A 654 -2.63 31.44 3.29
N SER A 655 -3.24 30.51 2.55
CA SER A 655 -4.23 30.82 1.51
C SER A 655 -5.51 31.45 2.09
N ILE A 656 -6.04 30.92 3.20
CA ILE A 656 -7.19 31.47 3.93
C ILE A 656 -6.87 32.87 4.48
N ARG A 657 -5.67 33.05 5.03
CA ARG A 657 -5.22 34.32 5.61
C ARG A 657 -4.92 35.37 4.55
N SER A 658 -4.47 34.94 3.37
CA SER A 658 -4.36 35.80 2.17
C SER A 658 -5.72 36.28 1.69
N LEU A 659 -6.75 35.43 1.76
CA LEU A 659 -8.12 35.84 1.51
C LEU A 659 -8.64 36.84 2.54
N ASP A 660 -8.35 36.61 3.83
CA ASP A 660 -8.68 37.57 4.90
C ASP A 660 -8.00 38.93 4.66
N PHE A 661 -6.73 38.94 4.25
CA PHE A 661 -6.00 40.17 3.90
C PHE A 661 -6.65 40.89 2.70
N LEU A 662 -6.86 40.19 1.58
CA LEU A 662 -7.44 40.80 0.39
C LEU A 662 -8.82 41.42 0.67
N LEU A 663 -9.66 40.74 1.47
CA LEU A 663 -10.98 41.22 1.87
C LEU A 663 -10.94 42.36 2.88
N SER A 664 -9.81 42.60 3.55
CA SER A 664 -9.65 43.73 4.47
C SER A 664 -9.38 45.06 3.76
N LEU A 665 -9.00 45.01 2.47
CA LEU A 665 -8.72 46.20 1.68
C LEU A 665 -10.03 46.94 1.35
N PRO A 666 -10.14 48.26 1.66
CA PRO A 666 -11.40 49.00 1.54
C PRO A 666 -11.92 49.11 0.10
N GLU A 667 -11.05 49.01 -0.89
CA GLU A 667 -11.39 49.05 -2.31
C GLU A 667 -11.86 47.70 -2.89
N VAL A 668 -11.75 46.58 -2.15
CA VAL A 668 -12.10 45.25 -2.67
C VAL A 668 -13.59 44.94 -2.48
N ASP A 669 -14.23 44.50 -3.58
CA ASP A 669 -15.59 43.96 -3.60
C ASP A 669 -15.60 42.53 -3.08
N THR A 670 -16.07 42.36 -1.85
CA THR A 670 -16.12 41.07 -1.16
C THR A 670 -17.04 40.03 -1.82
N LYS A 671 -17.86 40.43 -2.80
CA LYS A 671 -18.74 39.52 -3.56
C LYS A 671 -18.14 39.06 -4.88
N ARG A 672 -17.03 39.66 -5.35
CA ARG A 672 -16.36 39.34 -6.61
C ARG A 672 -14.92 38.94 -6.36
N ILE A 673 -14.74 37.78 -5.74
CA ILE A 673 -13.42 37.22 -5.41
C ILE A 673 -13.12 36.00 -6.27
N ALA A 674 -12.02 36.07 -7.01
CA ALA A 674 -11.51 34.94 -7.77
C ALA A 674 -10.24 34.36 -7.13
N VAL A 675 -9.96 33.09 -7.41
CA VAL A 675 -8.66 32.48 -7.15
C VAL A 675 -8.21 31.67 -8.36
N THR A 676 -6.95 31.79 -8.73
CA THR A 676 -6.33 30.98 -9.78
C THR A 676 -4.89 30.67 -9.47
N GLY A 677 -4.38 29.58 -10.02
CA GLY A 677 -3.00 29.14 -9.86
C GLY A 677 -2.80 27.89 -10.69
N ALA A 678 -1.55 27.62 -11.06
CA ALA A 678 -1.18 26.44 -11.86
C ALA A 678 -0.31 25.46 -11.08
N SER A 679 -0.43 24.17 -11.39
CA SER A 679 0.34 23.10 -10.74
C SER A 679 0.10 23.10 -9.22
N GLY A 680 1.12 23.25 -8.38
CA GLY A 680 0.96 23.46 -6.93
C GLY A 680 0.07 24.65 -6.56
N GLY A 681 0.02 25.71 -7.38
CA GLY A 681 -0.94 26.81 -7.24
C GLY A 681 -2.37 26.40 -7.63
N GLY A 682 -2.50 25.44 -8.54
CA GLY A 682 -3.77 24.79 -8.89
C GLY A 682 -4.29 23.94 -7.73
N THR A 683 -3.40 23.22 -7.04
CA THR A 683 -3.73 22.50 -5.79
C THR A 683 -4.26 23.48 -4.74
N GLN A 684 -3.56 24.59 -4.48
CA GLN A 684 -4.02 25.62 -3.53
C GLN A 684 -5.37 26.21 -3.92
N THR A 685 -5.56 26.53 -5.20
CA THR A 685 -6.82 27.08 -5.74
C THR A 685 -7.99 26.13 -5.52
N MET A 686 -7.82 24.86 -5.86
CA MET A 686 -8.84 23.82 -5.73
C MET A 686 -9.23 23.60 -4.27
N ILE A 687 -8.24 23.47 -3.37
CA ILE A 687 -8.47 23.23 -1.95
C ILE A 687 -9.14 24.44 -1.29
N LEU A 688 -8.64 25.66 -1.54
CA LEU A 688 -9.26 26.88 -0.99
C LEU A 688 -10.70 27.05 -1.49
N GLY A 689 -10.96 26.79 -2.78
CA GLY A 689 -12.30 26.80 -3.34
C GLY A 689 -13.25 25.79 -2.67
N ALA A 690 -12.76 24.59 -2.36
CA ALA A 690 -13.53 23.54 -1.73
C ALA A 690 -13.99 23.90 -0.30
N ILE A 691 -13.15 24.61 0.47
CA ILE A 691 -13.38 24.85 1.90
C ILE A 691 -13.82 26.28 2.25
N ASP A 692 -13.57 27.27 1.39
CA ASP A 692 -13.93 28.66 1.67
C ASP A 692 -15.11 29.15 0.78
N PRO A 693 -16.27 29.47 1.38
CA PRO A 693 -17.45 29.87 0.63
C PRO A 693 -17.34 31.29 0.04
N ARG A 694 -16.37 32.10 0.46
CA ARG A 694 -16.25 33.51 0.03
C ARG A 694 -15.73 33.68 -1.40
N ILE A 695 -15.17 32.62 -1.99
CA ILE A 695 -14.72 32.63 -3.38
C ILE A 695 -15.92 32.53 -4.32
N ALA A 696 -16.00 33.46 -5.28
CA ALA A 696 -17.05 33.53 -6.29
C ALA A 696 -16.67 32.83 -7.60
N PHE A 697 -15.37 32.78 -7.95
CA PHE A 697 -14.86 32.11 -9.16
C PHE A 697 -13.52 31.41 -8.88
N ALA A 698 -13.35 30.18 -9.34
CA ALA A 698 -12.08 29.44 -9.19
C ALA A 698 -11.56 28.94 -10.53
N PHE A 699 -10.24 29.00 -10.72
CA PHE A 699 -9.57 28.45 -11.89
C PHE A 699 -8.29 27.67 -11.49
N PRO A 700 -8.40 26.41 -11.04
CA PRO A 700 -7.26 25.53 -10.83
C PRO A 700 -6.67 25.06 -12.17
N ALA A 701 -5.53 25.62 -12.57
CA ALA A 701 -4.89 25.31 -13.84
C ALA A 701 -3.92 24.10 -13.72
N VAL A 702 -3.91 23.26 -14.77
CA VAL A 702 -2.99 22.11 -14.98
C VAL A 702 -2.78 21.22 -13.74
N MET A 703 -3.82 20.98 -12.95
CA MET A 703 -3.71 20.17 -11.72
C MET A 703 -4.87 19.20 -11.47
N VAL A 704 -6.10 19.59 -11.80
CA VAL A 704 -7.27 18.70 -11.63
C VAL A 704 -7.08 17.47 -12.51
N SER A 705 -7.02 16.29 -11.89
CA SER A 705 -6.79 15.04 -12.61
C SER A 705 -7.30 13.82 -11.86
N SER A 706 -7.65 12.77 -12.61
CA SER A 706 -7.87 11.42 -12.09
C SER A 706 -6.57 10.59 -12.01
N ALA A 707 -5.42 11.20 -12.33
CA ALA A 707 -4.10 10.57 -12.36
C ALA A 707 -3.24 11.17 -11.23
N MET A 708 -2.06 11.72 -11.53
CA MET A 708 -1.14 12.32 -10.55
C MET A 708 -1.87 13.30 -9.61
N GLN A 709 -1.80 13.06 -8.30
CA GLN A 709 -2.59 13.79 -7.30
C GLN A 709 -1.89 14.99 -6.64
N GLY A 710 -0.58 15.12 -6.81
CA GLY A 710 0.27 16.18 -6.25
C GLY A 710 1.68 15.61 -6.04
N GLY A 711 2.68 16.17 -6.71
CA GLY A 711 4.04 15.60 -6.73
C GLY A 711 4.89 16.04 -5.54
N CYS A 712 4.43 17.03 -4.78
CA CYS A 712 5.18 17.67 -3.71
C CYS A 712 4.57 17.45 -2.32
N THR A 713 5.39 17.54 -1.28
CA THR A 713 4.95 17.51 0.13
C THR A 713 4.04 18.68 0.50
N CYS A 714 4.13 19.83 -0.18
CA CYS A 714 3.19 20.94 0.04
C CYS A 714 1.80 20.68 -0.57
N GLU A 715 1.62 19.61 -1.34
CA GLU A 715 0.37 19.23 -2.00
C GLU A 715 -0.26 17.98 -1.38
N ASN A 716 0.37 17.43 -0.34
CA ASN A 716 -0.02 16.18 0.29
C ASN A 716 0.00 16.31 1.81
N ALA A 717 -0.99 15.69 2.45
CA ALA A 717 -1.08 15.48 3.89
C ALA A 717 -1.62 14.07 4.14
N SER A 718 -1.32 13.49 5.29
CA SER A 718 -1.90 12.19 5.67
C SER A 718 -3.43 12.28 5.75
N GLY A 719 -4.14 11.24 5.28
CA GLY A 719 -5.60 11.16 5.24
C GLY A 719 -6.30 11.94 4.12
N VAL A 720 -5.61 12.87 3.44
CA VAL A 720 -6.30 13.87 2.59
C VAL A 720 -7.04 13.25 1.40
N ARG A 721 -6.48 12.23 0.73
CA ARG A 721 -7.03 11.57 -0.48
C ARG A 721 -7.35 10.09 -0.26
N VAL A 722 -7.65 9.72 0.97
CA VAL A 722 -8.20 8.39 1.25
C VAL A 722 -9.65 8.37 0.77
N ASP A 723 -9.98 7.44 -0.12
CA ASP A 723 -11.30 7.27 -0.75
C ASP A 723 -11.86 8.52 -1.48
N THR A 724 -10.97 9.43 -1.91
CA THR A 724 -11.31 10.66 -2.66
C THR A 724 -10.11 11.12 -3.50
N GLY A 725 -10.21 12.25 -4.21
CA GLY A 725 -9.15 12.77 -5.09
C GLY A 725 -9.44 14.16 -5.66
N ASN A 726 -8.50 14.68 -6.46
CA ASN A 726 -8.53 16.05 -6.99
C ASN A 726 -9.80 16.38 -7.80
N VAL A 727 -10.37 15.41 -8.52
CA VAL A 727 -11.62 15.60 -9.27
C VAL A 727 -12.78 15.92 -8.31
N GLU A 728 -12.92 15.17 -7.23
CA GLU A 728 -13.98 15.39 -6.25
C GLU A 728 -13.76 16.70 -5.47
N PHE A 729 -12.51 17.03 -5.12
CA PHE A 729 -12.19 18.32 -4.50
C PHE A 729 -12.60 19.50 -5.37
N SER A 730 -12.38 19.42 -6.69
CA SER A 730 -12.85 20.44 -7.63
C SER A 730 -14.38 20.50 -7.71
N ALA A 731 -15.05 19.35 -7.64
CA ALA A 731 -16.51 19.27 -7.65
C ALA A 731 -17.15 19.94 -6.41
N LEU A 732 -16.47 19.99 -5.26
CA LEU A 732 -16.95 20.67 -4.04
C LEU A 732 -17.20 22.18 -4.22
N PHE A 733 -16.66 22.79 -5.28
CA PHE A 733 -16.92 24.19 -5.60
C PHE A 733 -18.32 24.42 -6.19
N ALA A 734 -18.95 23.38 -6.74
CA ALA A 734 -20.27 23.47 -7.35
C ALA A 734 -21.32 24.01 -6.35
N PRO A 735 -22.28 24.84 -6.79
CA PRO A 735 -22.58 25.22 -8.18
C PRO A 735 -21.93 26.55 -8.62
N ARG A 736 -20.89 27.04 -7.93
CA ARG A 736 -20.25 28.32 -8.26
C ARG A 736 -19.41 28.23 -9.56
N PRO A 737 -19.27 29.32 -10.33
CA PRO A 737 -18.47 29.34 -11.56
C PRO A 737 -17.05 28.79 -11.41
N GLN A 738 -16.64 27.84 -12.25
CA GLN A 738 -15.31 27.25 -12.23
C GLN A 738 -14.77 27.02 -13.64
N GLY A 739 -13.51 27.40 -13.87
CA GLY A 739 -12.77 26.98 -15.05
C GLY A 739 -11.61 26.07 -14.66
N MET A 740 -11.08 25.30 -15.60
CA MET A 740 -9.85 24.54 -15.45
C MET A 740 -9.27 24.27 -16.84
N ASN A 741 -8.04 23.80 -16.93
CA ASN A 741 -7.45 23.42 -18.22
C ASN A 741 -6.75 22.06 -18.19
N SER A 742 -6.49 21.55 -19.39
CA SER A 742 -5.67 20.37 -19.63
C SER A 742 -4.42 20.73 -20.45
N ALA A 743 -3.35 19.97 -20.25
CA ALA A 743 -2.09 20.05 -20.99
C ALA A 743 -1.52 18.64 -21.25
N ASP A 744 -0.41 18.52 -21.99
CA ASP A 744 0.34 17.25 -22.17
C ASP A 744 1.11 16.88 -20.89
N ASP A 745 0.33 16.59 -19.85
CA ASP A 745 0.76 16.19 -18.53
C ASP A 745 -0.31 15.26 -17.91
N TRP A 746 -0.36 15.15 -16.58
CA TRP A 746 -1.34 14.34 -15.87
C TRP A 746 -2.80 14.76 -16.08
N THR A 747 -3.07 15.97 -16.54
CA THR A 747 -4.41 16.50 -16.82
C THR A 747 -4.93 16.17 -18.23
N LYS A 748 -4.10 15.60 -19.11
CA LYS A 748 -4.45 15.32 -20.52
C LYS A 748 -5.71 14.47 -20.72
N GLU A 749 -6.08 13.66 -19.72
CA GLU A 749 -7.26 12.80 -19.78
C GLU A 749 -8.54 13.50 -19.32
N MET A 750 -8.47 14.73 -18.79
CA MET A 750 -9.61 15.42 -18.15
C MET A 750 -10.85 15.51 -19.04
N ALA A 751 -10.69 15.66 -20.35
CA ALA A 751 -11.81 15.69 -21.29
C ALA A 751 -12.60 14.38 -21.35
N THR A 752 -11.96 13.26 -21.01
CA THR A 752 -12.55 11.91 -21.07
C THR A 752 -12.81 11.29 -19.69
N LYS A 753 -12.06 11.71 -18.66
CA LYS A 753 -12.13 11.21 -17.30
C LYS A 753 -11.90 12.37 -16.33
N GLY A 754 -12.82 12.63 -15.42
CA GLY A 754 -12.74 13.71 -14.43
C GLY A 754 -13.68 14.88 -14.73
N PHE A 755 -13.49 15.59 -15.85
CA PHE A 755 -14.37 16.72 -16.18
C PHE A 755 -15.83 16.30 -16.45
N PRO A 756 -16.12 15.19 -17.15
CA PRO A 756 -17.50 14.71 -17.30
C PRO A 756 -18.21 14.53 -15.96
N GLU A 757 -17.53 13.99 -14.96
CA GLU A 757 -18.05 13.71 -13.62
C GLU A 757 -18.26 15.00 -12.81
N ILE A 758 -17.35 15.97 -12.92
CA ILE A 758 -17.58 17.33 -12.36
C ILE A 758 -18.81 17.95 -13.02
N LYS A 759 -18.94 17.87 -14.35
CA LYS A 759 -20.07 18.42 -15.09
C LYS A 759 -21.40 17.75 -14.71
N GLN A 760 -21.41 16.46 -14.38
CA GLN A 760 -22.58 15.77 -13.83
C GLN A 760 -23.03 16.38 -12.49
N VAL A 761 -22.09 16.67 -11.58
CA VAL A 761 -22.41 17.37 -10.31
C VAL A 761 -22.99 18.75 -10.57
N TYR A 762 -22.38 19.54 -11.47
CA TYR A 762 -22.92 20.85 -11.83
C TYR A 762 -24.31 20.76 -12.46
N ALA A 763 -24.55 19.79 -13.35
CA ALA A 763 -25.86 19.57 -13.96
C ALA A 763 -26.92 19.16 -12.94
N MET A 764 -26.57 18.27 -12.00
CA MET A 764 -27.43 17.86 -10.88
C MET A 764 -27.87 19.05 -10.02
N LEU A 765 -27.01 20.07 -9.90
CA LEU A 765 -27.29 21.29 -9.14
C LEU A 765 -27.84 22.44 -10.02
N GLY A 766 -28.22 22.17 -11.28
CA GLY A 766 -28.82 23.17 -12.17
C GLY A 766 -27.85 24.26 -12.64
N ALA A 767 -26.56 23.93 -12.79
CA ALA A 767 -25.48 24.87 -13.10
C ALA A 767 -24.48 24.31 -14.14
N ALA A 768 -24.91 23.42 -15.04
CA ALA A 768 -24.03 22.73 -16.01
C ALA A 768 -23.18 23.68 -16.87
N GLU A 769 -23.65 24.90 -17.10
CA GLU A 769 -23.01 25.98 -17.86
C GLU A 769 -21.92 26.73 -17.08
N LYS A 770 -21.85 26.56 -15.76
CA LYS A 770 -20.91 27.26 -14.87
C LYS A 770 -19.58 26.54 -14.70
N VAL A 771 -19.35 25.43 -15.40
CA VAL A 771 -18.07 24.71 -15.38
C VAL A 771 -17.47 24.60 -16.77
N THR A 772 -16.20 24.95 -16.94
CA THR A 772 -15.51 24.96 -18.24
C THR A 772 -14.17 24.24 -18.19
N LEU A 773 -13.89 23.41 -19.19
CA LEU A 773 -12.56 22.82 -19.44
C LEU A 773 -11.94 23.46 -20.68
N VAL A 774 -10.81 24.14 -20.50
CA VAL A 774 -9.97 24.67 -21.57
C VAL A 774 -9.00 23.58 -22.02
N ARG A 775 -9.02 23.25 -23.31
CA ARG A 775 -8.22 22.16 -23.88
C ARG A 775 -6.88 22.69 -24.41
N GLY A 776 -5.78 22.13 -23.90
CA GLY A 776 -4.42 22.59 -24.19
C GLY A 776 -3.43 21.43 -24.33
N GLU A 777 -3.89 20.22 -24.67
CA GLU A 777 -3.10 18.98 -24.64
C GLU A 777 -1.95 18.91 -25.66
N HIS A 778 -1.77 19.94 -26.50
CA HIS A 778 -0.62 20.11 -27.39
C HIS A 778 0.51 20.94 -26.76
N PHE A 779 0.24 21.60 -25.64
CA PHE A 779 1.24 22.31 -24.84
C PHE A 779 1.71 21.44 -23.68
N LYS A 780 2.99 21.56 -23.32
CA LYS A 780 3.53 20.93 -22.10
C LYS A 780 2.96 21.60 -20.84
N HIS A 781 3.24 21.03 -19.67
CA HIS A 781 2.83 21.58 -18.37
C HIS A 781 3.25 23.05 -18.18
N ASN A 782 2.29 23.99 -18.13
CA ASN A 782 2.54 25.44 -17.99
C ASN A 782 1.28 26.22 -17.54
N TYR A 783 1.42 27.54 -17.37
CA TYR A 783 0.31 28.51 -17.34
C TYR A 783 0.51 29.55 -18.45
N ASN A 784 0.50 29.07 -19.69
CA ASN A 784 0.83 29.86 -20.88
C ASN A 784 -0.23 30.89 -21.27
N TYR A 785 0.09 31.72 -22.27
CA TYR A 785 -0.79 32.78 -22.79
C TYR A 785 -2.19 32.26 -23.12
N VAL A 786 -2.30 31.12 -23.81
CA VAL A 786 -3.60 30.55 -24.23
C VAL A 786 -4.48 30.22 -23.02
N THR A 787 -3.89 29.66 -21.97
CA THR A 787 -4.61 29.33 -20.73
C THR A 787 -4.97 30.60 -19.96
N ARG A 788 -4.06 31.58 -19.88
CA ARG A 788 -4.30 32.87 -19.23
C ARG A 788 -5.42 33.66 -19.92
N GLU A 789 -5.40 33.72 -21.25
CA GLU A 789 -6.45 34.35 -22.07
C GLU A 789 -7.83 33.74 -21.78
N ALA A 790 -7.92 32.40 -21.75
CA ALA A 790 -9.17 31.73 -21.44
C ALA A 790 -9.68 32.05 -20.01
N PHE A 791 -8.77 32.13 -19.04
CA PHE A 791 -9.11 32.59 -17.69
C PHE A 791 -9.61 34.05 -17.70
N TYR A 792 -8.96 34.96 -18.42
CA TYR A 792 -9.40 36.36 -18.54
C TYR A 792 -10.80 36.48 -19.13
N GLN A 793 -11.13 35.72 -20.17
CA GLN A 793 -12.49 35.75 -20.74
C GLN A 793 -13.53 35.28 -19.73
N LEU A 794 -13.24 34.22 -18.97
CA LEU A 794 -14.16 33.72 -17.94
C LEU A 794 -14.31 34.73 -16.80
N LEU A 795 -13.21 35.34 -16.36
CA LEU A 795 -13.21 36.38 -15.33
C LEU A 795 -14.04 37.60 -15.79
N ASN A 796 -13.81 38.08 -17.02
CA ASN A 796 -14.57 39.19 -17.62
C ASN A 796 -16.08 38.94 -17.58
N ARG A 797 -16.50 37.74 -18.01
CA ARG A 797 -17.92 37.34 -18.05
C ARG A 797 -18.53 37.19 -16.66
N TYR A 798 -17.89 36.43 -15.77
CA TYR A 798 -18.46 36.14 -14.46
C TYR A 798 -18.47 37.37 -13.54
N PHE A 799 -17.47 38.24 -13.63
CA PHE A 799 -17.41 39.47 -12.82
C PHE A 799 -17.97 40.70 -13.51
N LYS A 800 -18.45 40.54 -14.75
CA LYS A 800 -19.08 41.59 -15.57
C LYS A 800 -18.19 42.83 -15.65
N LEU A 801 -16.92 42.64 -16.01
CA LEU A 801 -15.95 43.74 -16.06
C LEU A 801 -16.23 44.72 -17.22
N GLY A 802 -17.00 44.30 -18.22
CA GLY A 802 -17.44 45.15 -19.32
C GLY A 802 -16.36 45.41 -20.37
N LEU A 803 -15.35 44.54 -20.43
CA LEU A 803 -14.29 44.62 -21.44
C LEU A 803 -14.76 43.95 -22.74
N GLU A 804 -14.30 44.47 -23.88
CA GLU A 804 -14.54 43.87 -25.19
C GLU A 804 -13.83 42.51 -25.29
N GLU A 805 -14.51 41.51 -25.86
CA GLU A 805 -13.95 40.18 -26.07
C GLU A 805 -13.44 40.01 -27.51
N PRO A 806 -12.27 39.36 -27.72
CA PRO A 806 -11.45 38.74 -26.69
C PRO A 806 -10.64 39.76 -25.89
N VAL A 807 -10.61 39.60 -24.55
CA VAL A 807 -9.60 40.25 -23.70
C VAL A 807 -8.22 39.73 -24.08
N VAL A 808 -7.38 40.60 -24.64
CA VAL A 808 -6.02 40.28 -25.06
C VAL A 808 -5.01 40.76 -24.02
N GLU A 809 -4.07 39.88 -23.63
CA GLU A 809 -2.94 40.26 -22.77
C GLU A 809 -2.02 41.25 -23.49
N GLU A 810 -1.47 42.21 -22.76
CA GLU A 810 -0.45 43.13 -23.27
C GLU A 810 0.88 42.91 -22.54
N ASP A 811 2.00 43.12 -23.23
CA ASP A 811 3.32 43.03 -22.61
C ASP A 811 3.52 44.12 -21.53
N TYR A 812 4.54 43.96 -20.71
CA TYR A 812 4.81 44.89 -19.61
C TYR A 812 6.30 44.96 -19.28
N LYS A 813 6.70 46.01 -18.55
CA LYS A 813 8.06 46.11 -18.03
C LYS A 813 8.16 45.24 -16.77
N ARG A 814 8.91 44.15 -16.83
CA ARG A 814 9.10 43.24 -15.70
C ARG A 814 9.75 43.91 -14.49
N LEU A 815 9.35 43.49 -13.29
CA LEU A 815 9.98 43.88 -12.04
C LEU A 815 11.23 43.03 -11.77
N THR A 816 12.26 43.61 -11.18
CA THR A 816 13.43 42.87 -10.68
C THR A 816 13.12 42.17 -9.35
N LYS A 817 14.00 41.27 -8.92
CA LYS A 817 13.90 40.63 -7.61
C LYS A 817 13.89 41.67 -6.48
N GLU A 818 14.73 42.70 -6.56
CA GLU A 818 14.86 43.76 -5.54
C GLU A 818 13.60 44.64 -5.48
N GLU A 819 12.99 44.92 -6.64
CA GLU A 819 11.71 45.62 -6.73
C GLU A 819 10.55 44.81 -6.11
N MET A 820 10.60 43.48 -6.21
CA MET A 820 9.56 42.59 -5.69
C MET A 820 9.77 42.17 -4.24
N SER A 821 11.02 42.01 -3.78
CA SER A 821 11.38 41.51 -2.45
C SER A 821 10.76 42.34 -1.34
N VAL A 822 10.02 41.69 -0.42
CA VAL A 822 9.34 42.38 0.68
C VAL A 822 10.28 42.73 1.83
N TRP A 823 11.37 41.98 1.95
CA TRP A 823 12.42 42.22 2.93
C TRP A 823 13.45 43.22 2.40
N ASP A 824 13.81 44.20 3.23
CA ASP A 824 14.85 45.18 2.98
C ASP A 824 15.48 45.65 4.31
N LYS A 825 16.29 46.71 4.27
CA LYS A 825 16.97 47.24 5.45
C LYS A 825 16.00 47.79 6.52
N ASP A 826 14.83 48.27 6.12
CA ASP A 826 13.83 48.87 7.00
C ASP A 826 12.77 47.83 7.41
N HIS A 827 12.68 46.72 6.66
CA HIS A 827 11.80 45.57 6.89
C HIS A 827 12.63 44.27 6.89
N PRO A 828 13.38 43.95 7.96
CA PRO A 828 14.26 42.80 7.98
C PRO A 828 13.50 41.47 7.98
N MET A 829 14.12 40.43 7.41
CA MET A 829 13.57 39.07 7.40
C MET A 829 13.38 38.52 8.83
N PRO A 830 12.25 37.87 9.14
CA PRO A 830 12.00 37.29 10.46
C PRO A 830 12.91 36.07 10.74
N PRO A 831 13.04 35.66 12.02
CA PRO A 831 13.75 34.43 12.39
C PRO A 831 13.17 33.18 11.72
N ASP A 832 14.05 32.22 11.42
CA ASP A 832 13.76 30.96 10.76
C ASP A 832 14.42 29.77 11.49
N GLY A 833 14.30 28.57 10.91
CA GLY A 833 15.03 27.38 11.34
C GLY A 833 14.28 26.46 12.32
N PRO A 834 14.97 25.40 12.83
CA PRO A 834 14.37 24.35 13.66
C PRO A 834 13.60 24.84 14.89
N ASP A 835 14.12 25.84 15.60
CA ASP A 835 13.49 26.33 16.82
C ASP A 835 12.23 27.15 16.51
N PHE A 836 12.24 27.91 15.42
CA PHE A 836 11.05 28.55 14.89
C PHE A 836 10.00 27.51 14.48
N GLU A 837 10.42 26.47 13.74
CA GLU A 837 9.55 25.38 13.31
C GLU A 837 8.84 24.71 14.51
N ARG A 838 9.59 24.32 15.54
CA ARG A 838 9.03 23.73 16.78
C ARG A 838 8.05 24.67 17.47
N LYS A 839 8.43 25.95 17.61
CA LYS A 839 7.58 26.96 18.24
C LYS A 839 6.26 27.15 17.49
N LEU A 840 6.31 27.19 16.15
CA LEU A 840 5.12 27.30 15.30
C LEU A 840 4.19 26.10 15.50
N LEU A 841 4.74 24.88 15.51
CA LEU A 841 3.94 23.67 15.74
C LEU A 841 3.33 23.62 17.14
N ARG A 842 4.08 24.03 18.17
CA ARG A 842 3.55 24.12 19.53
C ARG A 842 2.40 25.12 19.63
N GLN A 843 2.56 26.30 19.03
CA GLN A 843 1.53 27.34 19.05
C GLN A 843 0.24 26.89 18.35
N LEU A 844 0.36 26.15 17.25
CA LEU A 844 -0.81 25.57 16.57
C LEU A 844 -1.49 24.49 17.41
N LEU A 845 -0.73 23.70 18.16
CA LEU A 845 -1.29 22.74 19.10
C LEU A 845 -2.04 23.44 20.24
N ASP A 846 -1.43 24.44 20.88
CA ASP A 846 -2.03 25.18 22.00
C ASP A 846 -3.37 25.85 21.61
N ASP A 847 -3.44 26.41 20.39
CA ASP A 847 -4.69 27.01 19.85
C ASP A 847 -5.78 25.96 19.63
N VAL A 848 -5.42 24.80 19.06
CA VAL A 848 -6.35 23.69 18.85
C VAL A 848 -6.83 23.12 20.20
N ASP A 849 -5.93 22.90 21.16
CA ASP A 849 -6.26 22.38 22.48
C ASP A 849 -7.22 23.30 23.23
N THR A 850 -7.03 24.62 23.12
CA THR A 850 -7.96 25.61 23.68
C THR A 850 -9.38 25.41 23.14
N LYS A 851 -9.52 25.27 21.81
CA LYS A 851 -10.83 25.06 21.14
C LYS A 851 -11.45 23.70 21.47
N LEU A 852 -10.62 22.66 21.58
CA LEU A 852 -11.09 21.33 21.98
C LEU A 852 -11.60 21.35 23.43
N ASN A 853 -10.91 22.04 24.33
CA ASN A 853 -11.34 22.21 25.72
C ASN A 853 -12.67 22.99 25.84
N GLU A 854 -12.95 23.91 24.92
CA GLU A 854 -14.26 24.59 24.84
C GLU A 854 -15.36 23.60 24.46
N ALA A 855 -15.14 22.74 23.46
CA ALA A 855 -16.11 21.76 22.98
C ALA A 855 -16.50 20.71 24.04
N VAL A 856 -15.58 20.38 24.95
CA VAL A 856 -15.76 19.44 26.08
C VAL A 856 -16.83 19.91 27.09
N ASN A 857 -17.27 21.16 27.03
CA ASN A 857 -18.29 21.70 27.93
C ASN A 857 -19.74 21.36 27.52
N SER A 858 -19.96 20.80 26.34
CA SER A 858 -21.27 20.40 25.83
C SER A 858 -21.20 19.05 25.12
N ALA A 859 -22.07 18.11 25.50
CA ALA A 859 -22.12 16.79 24.86
C ALA A 859 -22.36 16.87 23.34
N ALA A 860 -23.17 17.84 22.88
CA ALA A 860 -23.45 18.03 21.45
C ALA A 860 -22.22 18.57 20.70
N GLU A 861 -21.54 19.58 21.25
CA GLU A 861 -20.31 20.12 20.64
C GLU A 861 -19.16 19.12 20.69
N PHE A 862 -19.02 18.38 21.79
CA PHE A 862 -18.06 17.28 21.90
C PHE A 862 -18.29 16.23 20.81
N ARG A 863 -19.52 15.76 20.63
CA ARG A 863 -19.87 14.82 19.55
C ARG A 863 -19.60 15.40 18.15
N ASN A 864 -19.90 16.68 17.92
CA ASN A 864 -19.67 17.33 16.63
C ASN A 864 -18.17 17.48 16.32
N VAL A 865 -17.38 18.00 17.28
CA VAL A 865 -15.96 18.33 17.09
C VAL A 865 -15.08 17.08 17.21
N PHE A 866 -15.17 16.36 18.32
CA PHE A 866 -14.38 15.14 18.55
C PHE A 866 -14.91 13.99 17.72
N GLY A 867 -16.22 13.71 17.78
CA GLY A 867 -16.82 12.61 17.01
C GLY A 867 -16.64 12.81 15.51
N GLY A 868 -17.00 13.98 14.98
CA GLY A 868 -16.80 14.30 13.57
C GLY A 868 -15.32 14.28 13.13
N GLY A 869 -14.38 14.57 14.04
CA GLY A 869 -12.94 14.46 13.78
C GLY A 869 -12.45 13.01 13.77
N VAL A 870 -12.84 12.22 14.77
CA VAL A 870 -12.50 10.79 14.89
C VAL A 870 -13.11 9.98 13.74
N ASP A 871 -14.31 10.32 13.27
CA ASP A 871 -14.93 9.71 12.09
C ASP A 871 -14.05 9.83 10.83
N ILE A 872 -13.36 10.97 10.67
CA ILE A 872 -12.41 11.17 9.57
C ILE A 872 -11.09 10.43 9.83
N VAL A 873 -10.56 10.49 11.06
CA VAL A 873 -9.31 9.83 11.45
C VAL A 873 -9.39 8.32 11.26
N VAL A 874 -10.48 7.70 11.72
CA VAL A 874 -10.73 6.27 11.53
C VAL A 874 -11.14 6.01 10.09
N GLY A 875 -11.91 6.90 9.47
CA GLY A 875 -12.28 6.84 8.06
C GLY A 875 -13.50 5.96 7.75
N ARG A 876 -14.03 5.22 8.74
CA ARG A 876 -15.25 4.40 8.62
C ARG A 876 -15.94 4.31 9.98
N ASN A 877 -17.27 4.46 9.99
CA ASN A 877 -18.12 4.17 11.15
C ASN A 877 -19.00 2.94 10.87
N LEU A 878 -19.81 2.51 11.85
CA LEU A 878 -20.65 1.31 11.68
C LEU A 878 -21.68 1.43 10.54
N THR A 879 -22.18 2.64 10.24
CA THR A 879 -23.13 2.83 9.13
C THR A 879 -22.46 2.63 7.76
N ASP A 880 -21.15 2.85 7.68
CA ASP A 880 -20.31 2.65 6.50
C ASP A 880 -19.61 1.27 6.50
N ALA A 881 -19.91 0.38 7.46
CA ALA A 881 -19.25 -0.92 7.60
C ALA A 881 -19.52 -1.88 6.42
N GLY A 882 -20.60 -1.68 5.67
CA GLY A 882 -20.91 -2.44 4.45
C GLY A 882 -21.67 -3.74 4.68
N GLU A 883 -21.80 -4.52 3.60
CA GLU A 883 -22.50 -5.81 3.57
C GLU A 883 -21.54 -6.96 3.84
N VAL A 884 -21.85 -7.77 4.87
CA VAL A 884 -20.98 -8.84 5.36
C VAL A 884 -21.66 -10.20 5.20
N GLN A 885 -20.95 -11.13 4.55
CA GLN A 885 -21.39 -12.50 4.33
C GLN A 885 -20.57 -13.49 5.18
N TRP A 886 -21.24 -14.42 5.86
CA TRP A 886 -20.58 -15.50 6.60
C TRP A 886 -20.33 -16.74 5.73
N ALA A 887 -19.09 -17.22 5.73
CA ALA A 887 -18.66 -18.42 5.03
C ALA A 887 -18.01 -19.42 6.01
N PRO A 888 -18.80 -20.30 6.68
CA PRO A 888 -18.24 -21.27 7.62
C PRO A 888 -17.42 -22.34 6.89
N SER A 889 -16.28 -22.72 7.47
CA SER A 889 -15.29 -23.64 6.89
C SER A 889 -15.07 -24.92 7.72
N SER A 890 -15.48 -24.94 8.99
CA SER A 890 -15.56 -26.14 9.83
C SER A 890 -16.49 -25.93 11.02
N LYS A 891 -17.09 -27.02 11.53
CA LYS A 891 -17.92 -27.02 12.73
C LYS A 891 -17.57 -28.23 13.58
N LYS A 892 -17.17 -28.01 14.83
CA LYS A 892 -16.79 -29.05 15.79
C LYS A 892 -17.66 -28.96 17.03
N ASN A 893 -18.20 -30.09 17.47
CA ASN A 893 -18.92 -30.20 18.73
C ASN A 893 -17.93 -30.63 19.82
N SER A 894 -17.80 -29.86 20.90
CA SER A 894 -16.83 -30.13 21.96
C SER A 894 -17.45 -29.91 23.33
N GLY A 895 -17.76 -31.02 24.01
CA GLY A 895 -18.33 -31.01 25.35
C GLY A 895 -19.61 -30.17 25.40
N ASP A 896 -19.51 -28.98 25.97
CA ASP A 896 -20.63 -28.06 26.25
C ASP A 896 -20.77 -26.88 25.28
N CYS A 897 -19.93 -26.82 24.24
CA CYS A 897 -19.98 -25.77 23.22
C CYS A 897 -19.81 -26.33 21.80
N VAL A 898 -20.21 -25.51 20.83
CA VAL A 898 -20.01 -25.73 19.41
C VAL A 898 -19.05 -24.67 18.89
N VAL A 899 -17.96 -25.10 18.27
CA VAL A 899 -16.97 -24.20 17.67
C VAL A 899 -17.12 -24.24 16.16
N THR A 900 -17.42 -23.10 15.56
CA THR A 900 -17.51 -22.93 14.11
C THR A 900 -16.41 -21.99 13.64
N ALA A 901 -15.50 -22.46 12.80
CA ALA A 901 -14.51 -21.62 12.13
C ALA A 901 -14.98 -21.27 10.71
N GLY A 902 -14.57 -20.12 10.20
CA GLY A 902 -14.95 -19.63 8.86
C GLY A 902 -14.36 -18.27 8.55
N SER A 903 -14.94 -17.61 7.55
CA SER A 903 -14.54 -16.26 7.14
C SER A 903 -15.74 -15.34 6.98
N LEU A 904 -15.60 -14.08 7.41
CA LEU A 904 -16.52 -12.99 7.08
C LEU A 904 -16.02 -12.29 5.82
N ARG A 905 -16.87 -12.15 4.81
CA ARG A 905 -16.56 -11.45 3.56
C ARG A 905 -17.33 -10.15 3.50
N ASN A 906 -16.62 -9.03 3.56
CA ASN A 906 -17.20 -7.70 3.40
C ASN A 906 -17.27 -7.38 1.90
N GLN A 907 -18.45 -7.55 1.31
CA GLN A 907 -18.66 -7.41 -0.13
C GLN A 907 -18.56 -5.95 -0.60
N THR A 908 -18.90 -5.00 0.28
CA THR A 908 -18.82 -3.56 -0.03
C THR A 908 -17.38 -3.09 -0.21
N HIS A 909 -16.48 -3.57 0.65
CA HIS A 909 -15.08 -3.12 0.68
C HIS A 909 -14.09 -4.14 0.10
N GLY A 910 -14.54 -5.35 -0.25
CA GLY A 910 -13.71 -6.44 -0.76
C GLY A 910 -12.76 -7.05 0.28
N GLU A 911 -13.12 -6.99 1.56
CA GLU A 911 -12.28 -7.44 2.69
C GLU A 911 -12.71 -8.84 3.15
N GLU A 912 -11.79 -9.64 3.70
CA GLU A 912 -12.10 -11.00 4.19
C GLU A 912 -11.42 -11.27 5.53
N LEU A 913 -12.18 -11.67 6.56
CA LEU A 913 -11.70 -11.86 7.94
C LEU A 913 -11.86 -13.31 8.40
N PRO A 914 -10.78 -13.99 8.81
CA PRO A 914 -10.87 -15.28 9.49
C PRO A 914 -11.51 -15.14 10.88
N VAL A 915 -12.52 -15.95 11.17
CA VAL A 915 -13.33 -15.87 12.40
C VAL A 915 -13.59 -17.26 12.98
N VAL A 916 -13.60 -17.32 14.31
CA VAL A 916 -14.11 -18.45 15.10
C VAL A 916 -15.29 -17.97 15.94
N ILE A 917 -16.39 -18.71 15.90
CA ILE A 917 -17.59 -18.51 16.71
C ILE A 917 -17.73 -19.69 17.66
N ILE A 918 -17.81 -19.44 18.96
CA ILE A 918 -18.05 -20.44 20.01
C ILE A 918 -19.45 -20.22 20.58
N GLU A 919 -20.33 -21.20 20.38
CA GLU A 919 -21.72 -21.17 20.82
C GLU A 919 -21.90 -22.12 22.01
N PRO A 920 -22.44 -21.66 23.16
CA PRO A 920 -22.82 -22.57 24.23
C PRO A 920 -24.08 -23.33 23.85
N LYS A 921 -24.27 -24.54 24.41
CA LYS A 921 -25.51 -25.34 24.19
C LYS A 921 -26.80 -24.59 24.54
N SER A 922 -26.74 -23.66 25.49
CA SER A 922 -27.86 -22.82 25.89
C SER A 922 -27.49 -21.34 25.73
N CYS A 923 -27.91 -20.76 24.60
CA CYS A 923 -27.69 -19.34 24.30
C CYS A 923 -28.74 -18.47 24.98
N LYS A 924 -28.32 -17.44 25.72
CA LYS A 924 -29.21 -16.45 26.37
C LYS A 924 -29.42 -15.16 25.55
N GLY A 925 -28.82 -15.09 24.35
CA GLY A 925 -28.97 -14.00 23.41
C GLY A 925 -27.93 -12.88 23.52
N GLN A 926 -26.89 -13.04 24.35
CA GLN A 926 -25.73 -12.13 24.34
C GLN A 926 -24.67 -12.64 23.37
N THR A 927 -24.09 -11.75 22.56
CA THR A 927 -22.91 -12.03 21.73
C THR A 927 -21.74 -11.17 22.18
N VAL A 928 -20.58 -11.77 22.40
CA VAL A 928 -19.34 -11.09 22.82
C VAL A 928 -18.32 -11.20 21.71
N ILE A 929 -17.87 -10.06 21.21
CA ILE A 929 -16.77 -9.96 20.26
C ILE A 929 -15.49 -9.76 21.09
N TRP A 930 -14.61 -10.76 21.05
CA TRP A 930 -13.36 -10.79 21.81
C TRP A 930 -12.17 -10.55 20.89
N ILE A 931 -11.54 -9.40 21.05
CA ILE A 931 -10.36 -9.01 20.27
C ILE A 931 -9.10 -9.29 21.10
N ASP A 932 -8.15 -10.00 20.51
CA ASP A 932 -6.88 -10.37 21.14
C ASP A 932 -5.70 -10.02 20.22
N GLN A 933 -4.55 -9.71 20.81
CA GLN A 933 -3.32 -9.37 20.07
C GLN A 933 -2.78 -10.52 19.20
N ILE A 934 -3.12 -11.78 19.52
CA ILE A 934 -2.79 -12.95 18.69
C ILE A 934 -3.96 -13.43 17.81
N GLY A 935 -4.99 -12.61 17.64
CA GLY A 935 -6.18 -12.93 16.84
C GLY A 935 -7.08 -13.98 17.49
N LYS A 936 -7.81 -14.75 16.68
CA LYS A 936 -8.82 -15.71 17.15
C LYS A 936 -8.23 -16.84 18.01
N ALA A 937 -6.92 -17.11 17.89
CA ALA A 937 -6.20 -18.04 18.76
C ALA A 937 -6.23 -17.61 20.24
N GLY A 938 -6.44 -16.32 20.52
CA GLY A 938 -6.57 -15.76 21.86
C GLY A 938 -7.75 -16.31 22.66
N LEU A 939 -8.69 -17.02 22.04
CA LEU A 939 -9.80 -17.67 22.73
C LEU A 939 -9.41 -18.95 23.50
N PHE A 940 -8.31 -19.60 23.14
CA PHE A 940 -7.97 -20.94 23.61
C PHE A 940 -6.72 -20.98 24.51
N ALA A 941 -6.64 -21.98 25.38
CA ALA A 941 -5.49 -22.22 26.27
C ALA A 941 -4.44 -23.13 25.58
N GLY A 942 -3.16 -22.77 25.64
CA GLY A 942 -2.03 -23.65 25.24
C GLY A 942 -1.50 -23.51 23.80
N THR A 943 -1.33 -22.29 23.29
CA THR A 943 -0.98 -22.03 21.87
C THR A 943 0.52 -22.11 21.54
N ALA A 944 1.15 -23.27 21.75
CA ALA A 944 2.44 -23.58 21.13
C ALA A 944 2.28 -24.81 20.21
N GLY A 945 1.96 -24.59 18.92
CA GLY A 945 2.08 -25.64 17.91
C GLY A 945 0.84 -26.01 17.07
N GLY A 946 -0.11 -25.11 16.85
CA GLY A 946 -1.04 -25.22 15.71
C GLY A 946 -2.02 -26.40 15.72
N LYS A 947 -2.25 -27.05 16.87
CA LYS A 947 -3.35 -28.00 17.04
C LYS A 947 -4.45 -27.34 17.88
N GLU A 948 -5.54 -26.99 17.23
CA GLU A 948 -6.79 -26.52 17.85
C GLU A 948 -7.44 -27.67 18.65
N GLU A 949 -6.95 -27.92 19.86
CA GLU A 949 -7.75 -28.65 20.84
C GLU A 949 -8.78 -27.66 21.42
N CYS A 950 -10.04 -28.09 21.48
CA CYS A 950 -11.16 -27.24 21.87
C CYS A 950 -11.16 -26.97 23.39
N ASN A 951 -10.28 -26.08 23.84
CA ASN A 951 -10.06 -25.75 25.23
C ASN A 951 -10.06 -24.22 25.44
N PRO A 952 -11.24 -23.59 25.64
CA PRO A 952 -11.34 -22.14 25.87
C PRO A 952 -10.59 -21.68 27.13
N LYS A 953 -10.01 -20.47 27.11
CA LYS A 953 -9.44 -19.85 28.33
C LYS A 953 -10.51 -19.66 29.42
N ALA A 954 -10.08 -19.52 30.67
CA ALA A 954 -10.99 -19.45 31.83
C ALA A 954 -12.03 -18.32 31.72
N GLU A 955 -11.62 -17.15 31.24
CA GLU A 955 -12.46 -15.99 30.98
C GLU A 955 -13.49 -16.23 29.86
N ILE A 956 -13.08 -16.92 28.79
CA ILE A 956 -13.98 -17.31 27.69
C ILE A 956 -14.97 -18.36 28.17
N LYS A 957 -14.51 -19.36 28.93
CA LYS A 957 -15.38 -20.36 29.53
C LYS A 957 -16.46 -19.72 30.41
N ARG A 958 -16.11 -18.72 31.23
CA ARG A 958 -17.09 -18.00 32.05
C ARG A 958 -18.17 -17.28 31.23
N LEU A 959 -17.82 -16.73 30.06
CA LEU A 959 -18.80 -16.15 29.13
C LEU A 959 -19.75 -17.23 28.56
N LEU A 960 -19.19 -18.37 28.16
CA LEU A 960 -19.96 -19.50 27.64
C LEU A 960 -20.90 -20.09 28.70
N ASP A 961 -20.42 -20.26 29.94
CA ASP A 961 -21.21 -20.73 31.09
C ASP A 961 -22.36 -19.77 31.42
N ALA A 962 -22.18 -18.46 31.20
CA ALA A 962 -23.24 -17.47 31.32
C ALA A 962 -24.29 -17.56 30.19
N GLY A 963 -23.99 -18.26 29.10
CA GLY A 963 -24.84 -18.45 27.93
C GLY A 963 -24.59 -17.45 26.79
N ALA A 964 -23.41 -16.80 26.76
CA ALA A 964 -23.02 -15.88 25.69
C ALA A 964 -22.36 -16.61 24.52
N VAL A 965 -22.65 -16.20 23.30
CA VAL A 965 -21.89 -16.59 22.09
C VAL A 965 -20.62 -15.74 22.05
N VAL A 966 -19.47 -16.34 21.74
CA VAL A 966 -18.17 -15.64 21.67
C VAL A 966 -17.62 -15.68 20.25
N ILE A 967 -17.27 -14.51 19.70
CA ILE A 967 -16.64 -14.36 18.39
C ILE A 967 -15.19 -13.91 18.58
N GLY A 968 -14.24 -14.68 18.05
CA GLY A 968 -12.84 -14.29 17.92
C GLY A 968 -12.47 -14.12 16.45
N VAL A 969 -11.63 -13.15 16.15
CA VAL A 969 -11.28 -12.75 14.78
C VAL A 969 -9.78 -12.55 14.65
N ASP A 970 -9.23 -12.91 13.49
CA ASP A 970 -7.91 -12.41 13.09
C ASP A 970 -8.11 -11.08 12.38
N LEU A 971 -7.64 -9.98 12.97
CA LEU A 971 -7.60 -8.69 12.28
C LEU A 971 -6.47 -8.70 11.25
N LEU A 972 -6.45 -7.72 10.34
CA LEU A 972 -5.44 -7.62 9.29
C LEU A 972 -4.01 -7.74 9.88
N TYR A 973 -3.21 -8.65 9.29
CA TYR A 973 -1.89 -9.05 9.76
C TYR A 973 -1.87 -9.66 11.19
N GLN A 974 -2.88 -10.45 11.55
CA GLN A 974 -2.88 -11.40 12.67
C GLN A 974 -3.24 -12.81 12.19
N GLY A 975 -2.95 -13.83 13.01
CA GLY A 975 -3.35 -15.23 12.78
C GLY A 975 -3.14 -15.71 11.33
N ASP A 976 -4.22 -16.05 10.62
CA ASP A 976 -4.15 -16.60 9.26
C ASP A 976 -3.62 -15.61 8.20
N PHE A 977 -3.57 -14.31 8.51
CA PHE A 977 -2.90 -13.32 7.64
C PHE A 977 -1.37 -13.37 7.75
N LEU A 978 -0.81 -14.05 8.74
CA LEU A 978 0.64 -14.03 8.99
C LEU A 978 1.39 -14.93 8.00
N VAL A 979 2.37 -14.33 7.32
CA VAL A 979 3.31 -15.08 6.49
C VAL A 979 4.30 -15.81 7.40
N ASN A 980 4.34 -17.14 7.31
CA ASN A 980 5.17 -18.00 8.17
C ASN A 980 4.91 -17.83 9.68
N GLY A 981 3.71 -17.39 10.06
CA GLY A 981 3.33 -17.18 11.47
C GLY A 981 4.07 -16.03 12.17
N LYS A 982 4.75 -15.16 11.42
CA LYS A 982 5.48 -14.02 12.00
C LYS A 982 4.63 -12.74 11.95
N PRO A 983 4.44 -12.05 13.10
CA PRO A 983 3.80 -10.74 13.13
C PRO A 983 4.53 -9.72 12.25
N VAL A 984 3.79 -8.77 11.71
CA VAL A 984 4.38 -7.57 11.10
C VAL A 984 4.87 -6.64 12.20
N ASP A 985 6.10 -6.16 12.07
CA ASP A 985 6.74 -5.19 12.96
C ASP A 985 6.61 -3.76 12.45
N LYS A 986 6.45 -3.59 11.13
CA LYS A 986 6.21 -2.30 10.48
C LYS A 986 5.03 -2.36 9.52
N THR A 987 4.31 -1.24 9.44
CA THR A 987 3.28 -1.05 8.42
C THR A 987 3.90 -0.97 7.02
N ARG A 988 3.09 -1.31 6.02
CA ARG A 988 3.51 -1.22 4.61
C ARG A 988 3.59 0.23 4.19
N ARG A 989 4.56 0.52 3.31
CA ARG A 989 4.71 1.83 2.67
C ARG A 989 4.72 1.71 1.16
N VAL A 990 4.23 2.75 0.50
CA VAL A 990 4.42 2.93 -0.94
C VAL A 990 5.92 3.03 -1.22
N SER A 991 6.38 2.41 -2.31
CA SER A 991 7.76 2.55 -2.75
C SER A 991 7.98 3.98 -3.25
N ASN A 992 8.63 4.81 -2.45
CA ASN A 992 8.92 6.20 -2.79
C ASN A 992 10.32 6.57 -2.26
N PRO A 993 11.16 7.28 -3.03
CA PRO A 993 12.45 7.77 -2.54
C PRO A 993 12.34 8.77 -1.38
N ARG A 994 11.16 9.37 -1.14
CA ARG A 994 10.90 10.32 -0.05
C ARG A 994 10.20 9.63 1.12
N GLU A 995 10.69 9.86 2.33
CA GLU A 995 10.15 9.29 3.58
C GLU A 995 9.02 10.12 4.21
N ALA A 996 8.39 11.03 3.46
CA ALA A 996 7.24 11.78 3.96
C ALA A 996 6.02 10.83 4.14
N PRO A 997 5.41 10.77 5.33
CA PRO A 997 4.30 9.85 5.62
C PRO A 997 3.10 10.01 4.69
N ALA A 998 2.82 11.25 4.27
CA ALA A 998 1.73 11.61 3.37
C ALA A 998 1.76 10.87 2.01
N TYR A 999 2.92 10.40 1.51
CA TYR A 999 2.95 9.61 0.26
C TYR A 999 2.40 8.19 0.42
N THR A 1000 2.27 7.69 1.66
CA THR A 1000 1.59 6.42 1.96
C THR A 1000 0.21 6.70 2.54
N PHE A 1001 0.15 7.44 3.66
CA PHE A 1001 -1.08 7.63 4.42
C PHE A 1001 -1.99 8.73 3.84
N GLY A 1002 -1.52 9.52 2.89
CA GLY A 1002 -2.37 10.46 2.16
C GLY A 1002 -3.38 9.75 1.24
N TYR A 1003 -3.15 8.47 0.91
CA TYR A 1003 -3.91 7.71 -0.07
C TYR A 1003 -4.47 6.39 0.46
N ASN A 1004 -3.93 5.89 1.58
CA ASN A 1004 -4.29 4.60 2.16
C ASN A 1004 -4.58 4.79 3.65
N HIS A 1005 -5.57 4.06 4.16
CA HIS A 1005 -5.83 3.94 5.60
C HIS A 1005 -4.60 3.36 6.31
N ALA A 1006 -4.27 3.87 7.49
CA ALA A 1006 -3.24 3.29 8.35
C ALA A 1006 -3.68 1.89 8.84
N LEU A 1007 -2.72 1.01 9.15
CA LEU A 1007 -3.02 -0.35 9.61
C LEU A 1007 -3.91 -0.33 10.87
N PHE A 1008 -3.67 0.61 11.79
CA PHE A 1008 -4.53 0.80 12.96
C PHE A 1008 -6.00 1.03 12.55
N ALA A 1009 -6.25 1.95 11.63
CA ALA A 1009 -7.60 2.24 11.13
C ALA A 1009 -8.23 1.01 10.43
N GLN A 1010 -7.46 0.28 9.62
CA GLN A 1010 -7.93 -0.95 8.97
C GLN A 1010 -8.33 -2.03 9.98
N ARG A 1011 -7.60 -2.17 11.09
CA ARG A 1011 -7.96 -3.08 12.19
C ARG A 1011 -9.23 -2.64 12.92
N VAL A 1012 -9.46 -1.34 13.04
CA VAL A 1012 -10.74 -0.81 13.55
C VAL A 1012 -11.87 -1.13 12.57
N HIS A 1013 -11.65 -1.02 11.26
CA HIS A 1013 -12.63 -1.40 10.23
C HIS A 1013 -12.99 -2.90 10.28
N ASP A 1014 -12.02 -3.76 10.59
CA ASP A 1014 -12.24 -5.18 10.79
C ASP A 1014 -13.19 -5.44 11.97
N ILE A 1015 -12.98 -4.75 13.09
CA ILE A 1015 -13.86 -4.85 14.27
C ILE A 1015 -15.28 -4.38 13.92
N LEU A 1016 -15.42 -3.25 13.20
CA LEU A 1016 -16.72 -2.75 12.72
C LEU A 1016 -17.42 -3.75 11.80
N THR A 1017 -16.67 -4.47 10.94
CA THR A 1017 -17.19 -5.55 10.10
C THR A 1017 -17.75 -6.70 10.93
N VAL A 1018 -17.06 -7.10 12.00
CA VAL A 1018 -17.55 -8.15 12.93
C VAL A 1018 -18.80 -7.68 13.68
N VAL A 1019 -18.85 -6.42 14.14
CA VAL A 1019 -20.04 -5.84 14.78
C VAL A 1019 -21.24 -5.82 13.81
N ALA A 1020 -21.02 -5.38 12.56
CA ALA A 1020 -22.06 -5.36 11.53
C ALA A 1020 -22.60 -6.77 11.23
N PHE A 1021 -21.73 -7.79 11.22
CA PHE A 1021 -22.13 -9.19 11.12
C PHE A 1021 -22.93 -9.65 12.35
N ALA A 1022 -22.42 -9.41 13.56
CA ALA A 1022 -23.04 -9.87 14.80
C ALA A 1022 -24.49 -9.38 14.93
N ARG A 1023 -24.78 -8.13 14.55
CA ARG A 1023 -26.15 -7.55 14.56
C ARG A 1023 -27.16 -8.31 13.70
N LYS A 1024 -26.68 -9.05 12.69
CA LYS A 1024 -27.47 -9.77 11.69
C LYS A 1024 -27.39 -11.30 11.85
N MET A 1025 -26.73 -11.81 12.89
CA MET A 1025 -26.68 -13.24 13.17
C MET A 1025 -28.08 -13.82 13.39
N ASP A 1026 -28.23 -15.13 13.16
CA ASP A 1026 -29.44 -15.89 13.45
C ASP A 1026 -29.09 -17.02 14.46
N PRO A 1027 -29.71 -17.06 15.65
CA PRO A 1027 -30.70 -16.11 16.17
C PRO A 1027 -30.10 -14.71 16.40
N LYS A 1028 -30.92 -13.67 16.18
CA LYS A 1028 -30.51 -12.28 16.41
C LYS A 1028 -30.12 -12.06 17.87
N PRO A 1029 -28.94 -11.48 18.16
CA PRO A 1029 -28.55 -11.20 19.53
C PRO A 1029 -29.46 -10.13 20.14
N LYS A 1030 -29.78 -10.31 21.43
CA LYS A 1030 -30.44 -9.32 22.28
C LYS A 1030 -29.49 -8.21 22.69
N SER A 1031 -28.21 -8.52 22.86
CA SER A 1031 -27.15 -7.54 23.10
C SER A 1031 -25.81 -8.00 22.55
N ILE A 1032 -24.98 -7.02 22.20
CA ILE A 1032 -23.61 -7.22 21.72
C ILE A 1032 -22.67 -6.53 22.70
N ALA A 1033 -21.57 -7.19 23.04
CA ALA A 1033 -20.51 -6.61 23.85
C ALA A 1033 -19.16 -6.72 23.12
N LEU A 1034 -18.29 -5.75 23.36
CA LEU A 1034 -16.97 -5.68 22.75
C LEU A 1034 -15.90 -5.71 23.84
N VAL A 1035 -14.90 -6.57 23.68
CA VAL A 1035 -13.83 -6.74 24.67
C VAL A 1035 -12.48 -6.67 23.97
N GLY A 1036 -11.60 -5.80 24.47
CA GLY A 1036 -10.21 -5.71 24.05
C GLY A 1036 -9.34 -5.36 25.24
N LEU A 1037 -8.47 -6.29 25.63
CA LEU A 1037 -7.59 -6.11 26.79
C LEU A 1037 -6.14 -5.99 26.33
N LYS A 1038 -5.32 -5.26 27.10
CA LYS A 1038 -3.90 -5.06 26.83
C LYS A 1038 -3.67 -4.54 25.40
N GLY A 1039 -2.82 -5.20 24.62
CA GLY A 1039 -2.48 -4.79 23.25
C GLY A 1039 -3.66 -4.66 22.28
N ALA A 1040 -4.83 -5.24 22.58
CA ALA A 1040 -6.04 -5.09 21.77
C ALA A 1040 -6.94 -3.92 22.20
N GLY A 1041 -6.73 -3.37 23.40
CA GLY A 1041 -7.56 -2.31 23.97
C GLY A 1041 -7.68 -1.05 23.11
N PRO A 1042 -6.58 -0.51 22.55
CA PRO A 1042 -6.64 0.66 21.69
C PRO A 1042 -7.55 0.49 20.46
N TRP A 1043 -7.51 -0.68 19.80
CA TRP A 1043 -8.38 -0.95 18.63
C TRP A 1043 -9.85 -1.02 19.04
N VAL A 1044 -10.15 -1.63 20.19
CA VAL A 1044 -11.52 -1.73 20.71
C VAL A 1044 -12.06 -0.39 21.18
N ALA A 1045 -11.24 0.45 21.82
CA ALA A 1045 -11.63 1.80 22.19
C ALA A 1045 -12.01 2.64 20.95
N ALA A 1046 -11.18 2.62 19.91
CA ALA A 1046 -11.47 3.32 18.66
C ALA A 1046 -12.70 2.75 17.94
N ALA A 1047 -12.88 1.43 17.92
CA ALA A 1047 -14.07 0.80 17.34
C ALA A 1047 -15.35 1.14 18.12
N GLY A 1048 -15.29 1.14 19.46
CA GLY A 1048 -16.39 1.51 20.33
C GLY A 1048 -16.92 2.92 20.04
N ALA A 1049 -16.01 3.88 19.87
CA ALA A 1049 -16.35 5.25 19.49
C ALA A 1049 -17.13 5.37 18.16
N GLN A 1050 -17.02 4.35 17.30
CA GLN A 1050 -17.58 4.30 15.94
C GLN A 1050 -18.81 3.38 15.81
N CYS A 1051 -19.20 2.70 16.89
CA CYS A 1051 -20.30 1.72 16.88
C CYS A 1051 -21.69 2.36 17.06
N GLY A 1052 -21.80 3.57 17.59
CA GLY A 1052 -23.08 4.13 18.02
C GLY A 1052 -23.76 3.20 19.04
N ASP A 1053 -25.08 3.07 18.97
CA ASP A 1053 -25.91 2.28 19.91
C ASP A 1053 -25.85 0.75 19.69
N ALA A 1054 -24.97 0.26 18.81
CA ALA A 1054 -24.92 -1.14 18.44
C ALA A 1054 -24.28 -2.07 19.49
N VAL A 1055 -23.47 -1.51 20.39
CA VAL A 1055 -22.73 -2.26 21.41
C VAL A 1055 -23.20 -1.80 22.79
N GLU A 1056 -23.80 -2.71 23.58
CA GLU A 1056 -24.33 -2.38 24.90
C GLU A 1056 -23.21 -2.18 25.93
N ARG A 1057 -22.15 -3.01 25.83
CA ARG A 1057 -21.06 -3.03 26.81
C ARG A 1057 -19.71 -3.14 26.14
N THR A 1058 -18.78 -2.29 26.55
CA THR A 1058 -17.40 -2.29 26.09
C THR A 1058 -16.47 -2.45 27.28
N ALA A 1059 -15.55 -3.41 27.23
CA ALA A 1059 -14.49 -3.57 28.23
C ALA A 1059 -13.12 -3.39 27.58
N VAL A 1060 -12.40 -2.37 28.05
CA VAL A 1060 -11.09 -1.96 27.52
C VAL A 1060 -10.04 -1.95 28.62
N ASP A 1061 -8.87 -2.51 28.31
CA ASP A 1061 -7.62 -2.16 29.02
C ASP A 1061 -6.66 -1.52 28.02
N THR A 1062 -6.35 -0.25 28.22
CA THR A 1062 -5.49 0.52 27.31
C THR A 1062 -4.01 0.28 27.53
N SER A 1063 -3.62 -0.29 28.68
CA SER A 1063 -2.22 -0.41 29.12
C SER A 1063 -1.43 0.91 29.01
N GLY A 1064 -2.10 2.06 29.17
CA GLY A 1064 -1.48 3.39 29.08
C GLY A 1064 -1.08 3.81 27.66
N PHE A 1065 -1.56 3.14 26.62
CA PHE A 1065 -1.23 3.47 25.23
C PHE A 1065 -1.68 4.90 24.86
N ARG A 1066 -0.81 5.63 24.17
CA ARG A 1066 -1.08 6.95 23.57
C ARG A 1066 -0.52 7.01 22.16
N PHE A 1067 -1.28 7.56 21.22
CA PHE A 1067 -0.79 7.80 19.87
C PHE A 1067 0.39 8.77 19.87
N GLU A 1068 0.37 9.78 20.76
CA GLU A 1068 1.46 10.76 20.90
C GLU A 1068 2.81 10.12 21.30
N SER A 1069 2.77 8.95 21.96
CA SER A 1069 3.96 8.21 22.39
C SER A 1069 4.70 7.47 21.27
N ILE A 1070 4.12 7.39 20.06
CA ILE A 1070 4.72 6.70 18.92
C ILE A 1070 5.83 7.56 18.30
N LEU A 1071 7.05 7.04 18.22
CA LEU A 1071 8.22 7.75 17.66
C LEU A 1071 8.64 7.25 16.26
N ASP A 1072 7.95 6.26 15.68
CA ASP A 1072 8.18 5.76 14.32
C ASP A 1072 6.87 5.83 13.50
N VAL A 1073 6.89 6.57 12.38
CA VAL A 1073 5.77 6.66 11.43
C VAL A 1073 5.45 5.33 10.74
N HIS A 1074 6.33 4.34 10.88
CA HIS A 1074 6.15 2.99 10.37
C HIS A 1074 5.65 2.00 11.42
N ASP A 1075 5.42 2.43 12.67
CA ASP A 1075 4.83 1.60 13.71
C ASP A 1075 3.45 1.08 13.26
N VAL A 1076 3.13 -0.17 13.60
CA VAL A 1076 1.87 -0.81 13.24
C VAL A 1076 0.65 -0.15 13.92
N ASN A 1077 0.87 0.57 15.01
CA ASN A 1077 -0.14 1.33 15.74
C ASN A 1077 -0.13 2.82 15.39
N PHE A 1078 0.73 3.27 14.48
CA PHE A 1078 0.73 4.66 14.04
C PHE A 1078 -0.59 5.00 13.33
N LEU A 1079 -1.21 6.10 13.76
CA LEU A 1079 -2.46 6.62 13.21
C LEU A 1079 -2.32 8.14 13.02
N PRO A 1080 -2.25 8.63 11.77
CA PRO A 1080 -2.32 10.08 11.52
C PRO A 1080 -3.59 10.67 12.13
N GLY A 1081 -3.45 11.79 12.83
CA GLY A 1081 -4.54 12.40 13.59
C GLY A 1081 -4.95 11.68 14.89
N GLY A 1082 -4.32 10.57 15.25
CA GLY A 1082 -4.71 9.75 16.40
C GLY A 1082 -4.65 10.49 17.74
N ALA A 1083 -3.69 11.41 17.91
CA ALA A 1083 -3.54 12.20 19.14
C ALA A 1083 -4.44 13.45 19.15
N LYS A 1084 -4.84 13.95 17.98
CA LYS A 1084 -5.45 15.27 17.80
C LYS A 1084 -6.71 15.51 18.63
N PHE A 1085 -7.60 14.53 18.72
CA PHE A 1085 -8.91 14.69 19.36
C PHE A 1085 -8.92 14.06 20.76
N GLY A 1086 -7.99 14.50 21.62
CA GLY A 1086 -7.84 14.00 22.99
C GLY A 1086 -7.22 12.61 23.10
N ASP A 1087 -6.43 12.19 22.10
CA ASP A 1087 -5.82 10.87 22.00
C ASP A 1087 -6.86 9.72 22.25
N LEU A 1088 -6.42 8.57 22.77
CA LEU A 1088 -7.28 7.45 23.11
C LEU A 1088 -8.38 7.80 24.15
N PRO A 1089 -8.12 8.62 25.19
CA PRO A 1089 -9.17 9.07 26.11
C PRO A 1089 -10.34 9.79 25.42
N GLY A 1090 -10.06 10.58 24.37
CA GLY A 1090 -11.09 11.21 23.54
C GLY A 1090 -11.99 10.21 22.85
N MET A 1091 -11.41 9.15 22.27
CA MET A 1091 -12.17 8.05 21.65
C MET A 1091 -13.01 7.29 22.69
N LEU A 1092 -12.45 7.00 23.88
CA LEU A 1092 -13.17 6.35 24.97
C LEU A 1092 -14.35 7.18 25.49
N ALA A 1093 -14.18 8.50 25.56
CA ALA A 1093 -15.27 9.41 25.95
C ALA A 1093 -16.41 9.45 24.92
N LEU A 1094 -16.12 9.22 23.63
CA LEU A 1094 -17.15 9.11 22.58
C LEU A 1094 -18.00 7.84 22.68
N CYS A 1095 -17.63 6.87 23.52
CA CYS A 1095 -18.49 5.72 23.83
C CYS A 1095 -19.72 6.10 24.68
N ALA A 1096 -19.77 7.29 25.30
CA ALA A 1096 -20.92 7.70 26.09
C ALA A 1096 -22.19 7.80 25.22
N PRO A 1097 -23.36 7.27 25.64
CA PRO A 1097 -23.67 6.79 26.98
C PRO A 1097 -23.54 5.26 27.20
N ASP A 1098 -22.91 4.52 26.29
CA ASP A 1098 -22.81 3.06 26.35
C ASP A 1098 -21.98 2.59 27.55
N LYS A 1099 -22.26 1.40 28.08
CA LYS A 1099 -21.61 0.93 29.31
C LYS A 1099 -20.13 0.63 29.05
N LEU A 1100 -19.24 1.30 29.77
CA LEU A 1100 -17.81 1.19 29.60
C LEU A 1100 -17.13 0.73 30.87
N TRP A 1101 -16.41 -0.38 30.79
CA TRP A 1101 -15.43 -0.81 31.76
C TRP A 1101 -14.03 -0.50 31.26
N LEU A 1102 -13.21 0.13 32.10
CA LEU A 1102 -11.92 0.68 31.69
C LEU A 1102 -10.81 0.40 32.70
N ALA A 1103 -9.68 -0.09 32.21
CA ALA A 1103 -8.42 -0.26 32.94
C ALA A 1103 -7.23 0.35 32.17
N GLY A 1104 -6.11 0.52 32.86
CA GLY A 1104 -4.85 0.97 32.25
C GLY A 1104 -4.72 2.48 32.07
N GLU A 1105 -5.64 3.27 32.65
CA GLU A 1105 -5.71 4.73 32.49
C GLU A 1105 -5.31 5.49 33.75
N ASP A 1106 -4.73 6.68 33.57
CA ASP A 1106 -4.35 7.57 34.67
C ASP A 1106 -5.53 8.38 35.22
N ALA A 1107 -5.33 9.04 36.37
CA ALA A 1107 -6.38 9.78 37.06
C ALA A 1107 -6.94 10.96 36.23
N ALA A 1108 -6.11 11.60 35.40
CA ALA A 1108 -6.52 12.73 34.56
C ALA A 1108 -7.46 12.25 33.45
N SER A 1109 -7.08 11.18 32.76
CA SER A 1109 -7.85 10.56 31.68
C SER A 1109 -9.18 10.00 32.20
N LEU A 1110 -9.17 9.32 33.36
CA LEU A 1110 -10.39 8.83 34.00
C LEU A 1110 -11.34 9.97 34.39
N SER A 1111 -10.82 11.09 34.87
CA SER A 1111 -11.62 12.27 35.23
C SER A 1111 -12.25 12.92 34.00
N PHE A 1112 -11.49 13.01 32.90
CA PHE A 1112 -11.97 13.52 31.62
C PHE A 1112 -13.11 12.65 31.05
N ILE A 1113 -12.92 11.33 30.99
CA ILE A 1113 -13.94 10.39 30.47
C ILE A 1113 -15.21 10.42 31.34
N ARG A 1114 -15.05 10.37 32.67
CA ARG A 1114 -16.19 10.43 33.61
C ARG A 1114 -17.01 11.70 33.43
N ARG A 1115 -16.35 12.85 33.20
CA ARG A 1115 -17.03 14.12 32.93
C ARG A 1115 -17.93 14.04 31.69
N GLN A 1116 -17.46 13.42 30.61
CA GLN A 1116 -18.26 13.26 29.38
C GLN A 1116 -19.45 12.31 29.58
N TYR A 1117 -19.25 11.23 30.32
CA TYR A 1117 -20.34 10.34 30.73
C TYR A 1117 -21.37 11.04 31.62
N ALA A 1118 -20.95 11.89 32.55
CA ALA A 1118 -21.85 12.69 33.38
C ALA A 1118 -22.66 13.69 32.54
N GLN A 1119 -22.05 14.37 31.56
CA GLN A 1119 -22.76 15.26 30.64
C GLN A 1119 -23.78 14.53 29.76
N ALA A 1120 -23.49 13.27 29.40
CA ALA A 1120 -24.43 12.40 28.69
C ALA A 1120 -25.52 11.79 29.60
N GLY A 1121 -25.53 12.12 30.92
CA GLY A 1121 -26.48 11.56 31.88
C GLY A 1121 -26.24 10.08 32.23
N ALA A 1122 -25.04 9.56 31.93
CA ALA A 1122 -24.70 8.14 31.99
C ALA A 1122 -23.49 7.83 32.90
N GLU A 1123 -23.17 8.70 33.87
CA GLU A 1123 -21.99 8.52 34.75
C GLU A 1123 -21.92 7.12 35.40
N LYS A 1124 -23.08 6.54 35.77
CA LYS A 1124 -23.18 5.21 36.38
C LYS A 1124 -22.83 4.06 35.45
N GLU A 1125 -22.83 4.30 34.14
CA GLU A 1125 -22.49 3.32 33.11
C GLU A 1125 -20.97 3.24 32.85
N PHE A 1126 -20.18 4.15 33.46
CA PHE A 1126 -18.72 4.14 33.41
C PHE A 1126 -18.11 3.51 34.67
N VAL A 1127 -17.32 2.45 34.50
CA VAL A 1127 -16.65 1.71 35.57
C VAL A 1127 -15.14 1.70 35.32
N ALA A 1128 -14.39 2.37 36.20
CA ALA A 1128 -12.93 2.30 36.21
C ALA A 1128 -12.46 1.15 37.10
N PHE A 1129 -11.51 0.34 36.63
CA PHE A 1129 -10.94 -0.78 37.38
C PHE A 1129 -9.58 -0.41 38.02
N PRO A 1130 -9.50 -0.32 39.36
CA PRO A 1130 -8.25 0.01 40.07
C PRO A 1130 -7.46 -1.24 40.50
N GLY A 1131 -7.89 -2.44 40.12
CA GLY A 1131 -7.36 -3.70 40.65
C GLY A 1131 -6.03 -4.15 40.03
N LYS A 1132 -5.46 -5.23 40.57
CA LYS A 1132 -4.20 -5.82 40.07
C LYS A 1132 -4.43 -6.58 38.76
N GLU A 1133 -3.40 -6.63 37.91
CA GLU A 1133 -3.43 -7.25 36.57
C GLU A 1133 -3.88 -8.73 36.58
N THR A 1134 -3.61 -9.47 37.66
CA THR A 1134 -3.91 -10.91 37.77
C THR A 1134 -5.40 -11.26 37.78
N SER A 1135 -6.29 -10.30 38.01
CA SER A 1135 -7.76 -10.50 37.95
C SER A 1135 -8.46 -9.71 36.83
N LEU A 1136 -7.68 -9.07 35.94
CA LEU A 1136 -8.17 -8.14 34.90
C LEU A 1136 -9.26 -8.77 34.02
N ALA A 1137 -8.95 -9.88 33.33
CA ALA A 1137 -9.86 -10.50 32.39
C ALA A 1137 -11.14 -11.04 33.04
N LEU A 1138 -11.03 -11.65 34.23
CA LEU A 1138 -12.18 -12.16 34.97
C LEU A 1138 -13.08 -11.04 35.52
N ASN A 1139 -12.52 -9.88 35.87
CA ASN A 1139 -13.30 -8.72 36.29
C ASN A 1139 -14.05 -8.09 35.12
N ALA A 1140 -13.35 -7.88 33.99
CA ALA A 1140 -13.96 -7.42 32.74
C ALA A 1140 -15.12 -8.34 32.31
N VAL A 1141 -14.92 -9.66 32.33
CA VAL A 1141 -16.00 -10.62 32.04
C VAL A 1141 -17.17 -10.50 33.00
N GLY A 1142 -16.91 -10.28 34.30
CA GLY A 1142 -17.97 -10.02 35.29
C GLY A 1142 -18.84 -8.80 34.94
N PHE A 1143 -18.21 -7.72 34.48
CA PHE A 1143 -18.92 -6.54 33.97
C PHE A 1143 -19.72 -6.86 32.70
N ILE A 1144 -19.17 -7.65 31.77
CA ILE A 1144 -19.83 -8.00 30.51
C ILE A 1144 -21.09 -8.85 30.74
N ILE A 1145 -21.05 -9.82 31.67
CA ILE A 1145 -22.21 -10.68 31.97
C ILE A 1145 -23.23 -10.04 32.93
N GLY A 1146 -22.87 -8.92 33.59
CA GLY A 1146 -23.76 -8.21 34.51
C GLY A 1146 -23.82 -8.79 35.91
N ASP A 1147 -22.73 -9.39 36.40
CA ASP A 1147 -22.62 -9.77 37.81
C ASP A 1147 -22.55 -8.50 38.67
N ASP A 1148 -23.65 -8.19 39.37
CA ASP A 1148 -23.82 -7.00 40.22
C ASP A 1148 -22.96 -7.00 41.50
N SER A 1149 -22.10 -8.00 41.70
CA SER A 1149 -21.22 -8.10 42.87
C SER A 1149 -20.15 -6.99 42.96
N ASN A 1150 -19.99 -6.18 41.92
CA ASN A 1150 -19.05 -5.04 41.86
C ASN A 1150 -19.69 -3.67 42.10
N LYS A 1151 -21.01 -3.54 42.30
CA LYS A 1151 -21.70 -2.24 42.48
C LYS A 1151 -21.45 -1.53 43.83
N GLY A 1152 -20.41 -1.91 44.59
CA GLY A 1152 -20.21 -1.43 45.95
C GLY A 1152 -18.76 -1.28 46.41
N LYS A 1153 -17.79 -1.03 45.52
CA LYS A 1153 -16.42 -0.68 45.92
C LYS A 1153 -15.87 0.52 45.18
#